data_AF-A0A671QPG9-F1
#
_entry.id   AF-A0A671QPG9-F1
#
_cell.length_a   1.000
_cell.length_b   1.000
_cell.length_c   1.000
_cell.angle_alpha   90.00
_cell.angle_beta   90.00
_cell.angle_gamma   90.00
#
_symmetry.space_group_name_H-M   'P 1'
#
loop_
_entity.id
_entity.type
_entity.pdbx_description
1 polymer ?
#
loop_
_entity_poly.entity_id
_entity_poly.type
_entity_poly.pdbx_seq_one_letter_code
_entity_poly.pdbx_strand_id
1 'polypeptide(L)'
;MAVSRRSSQHQQSSLQPSPRNAVIAFPPPESPSAIIPESTTLLSPSATGAAECGGATMESAAASSASSPDRPAPATAEAALGSSSCSSISSSATAGSQSPGSGAASPGDGVCGAGGAFRELFEACRNGDVSRVKRLVDSVNVNAKDMAGRKSTPLHFAAGFGRRDVVEHLLQTGANVHSRDDGGLIPLHNACSFGHAEVVSLLLCSGADPNARDNWNYTPLHEAAIKGKIDVCIVLLQHGADPNIRNTDGKSALDLADPSAKTVLTGEYKKDELLEAARSGNEEKLMALLTPLNVNCHASDGRKSTPLHLAAGYNRVRIVQLLLQYGADVHAKDKGGLVPLHNACSYGHYEVTELLLKHGACVNAMDLWQFTPLHEAASKNRVEVCSLLLSHGADPTLLNCHGKSAVDVAPTTELKERLTYEFKGQTLLQAAREADMAKVKKTAQEIISFKHPHSHDSALHCAVASPHPKRKQVTELLLRKGANIHEKNKDFMTPFHVASERGHNDVLEVLQKHGAKVNAVDTLGQTALHRAALAGHIQTCRQLLSYGADPSIVSLQGFTASQMGNEAVQQILNENIPPRNSDVDYRFLEAAKAGDLDTVKQLCSPQNVNCRDLEGRHSTPLHFAAGYNRVAVVEYLLHHGADVHAKDKGGLVPLHNACSYGHYEVAELLVRHGASVNVADLWKFTPLHEAAAKGKYEICKLLLKHGADPSKKNRDGNTALDMVKDGDTDIQDLLRGDAALLDAAKKGCLARVQKLCSPENINCRDTQGRNSTPLHLAAGYNNLEVAEYLLEHGADVNAQDKGGLIPLHNAASYGHVDIAALLIKFNTCVNATDKWAFTPLHEAAQKGRTQLCALLLAHGADPTMKNQEGQTALDLATADDIRALLMDAMPPDALPSCFKPQATVLSAALISPASTPSCLSAASSIDNLAGPLSDGACGGATGPADGASGTERKEGDAVLDMNISQFLKSLGLEHLRDIFESEQITLDVLADMGHEELKEIGINAYGHRHKLIKGIERLLGGQQGANPYLTFHCTNQGTVLIDLAVDDKEFQSVEEEMQSTIREHRDGGNAGGVFNRYNVIKIQKVVNKKLRERYTHRQKEIADENHNHHNERMLFHGNVLMCGGGVVFQAYPEYLITYQIEKPDSTPQSSLGAEQKS
;
A
#
# COMPACT_ATOMS: atom_id res chain seq x y z
N MET A 1 -11.30 -61.65 -48.76
CA MET A 1 -12.74 -61.88 -49.03
C MET A 1 -13.32 -62.70 -47.89
N ALA A 2 -14.49 -62.27 -47.38
CA ALA A 2 -15.63 -62.99 -46.76
C ALA A 2 -15.41 -64.28 -45.93
N VAL A 3 -16.21 -64.71 -44.94
CA VAL A 3 -17.34 -64.29 -44.08
C VAL A 3 -17.47 -65.45 -43.04
N SER A 4 -18.12 -65.21 -41.90
CA SER A 4 -18.49 -66.13 -40.79
C SER A 4 -19.13 -67.49 -41.22
N ARG A 5 -19.33 -68.56 -40.41
CA ARG A 5 -19.88 -68.72 -39.03
C ARG A 5 -20.02 -70.25 -38.71
N ARG A 6 -20.41 -70.60 -37.45
CA ARG A 6 -21.15 -71.82 -36.94
C ARG A 6 -20.35 -73.08 -36.51
N SER A 7 -20.70 -73.91 -35.51
CA SER A 7 -21.68 -73.90 -34.37
C SER A 7 -21.73 -75.26 -33.61
N SER A 8 -22.13 -75.26 -32.31
CA SER A 8 -23.11 -76.18 -31.59
C SER A 8 -22.85 -77.72 -31.46
N GLN A 9 -23.39 -78.56 -30.54
CA GLN A 9 -24.53 -78.54 -29.58
C GLN A 9 -24.61 -79.84 -28.70
N HIS A 10 -25.38 -79.84 -27.57
CA HIS A 10 -26.34 -80.88 -27.02
C HIS A 10 -26.40 -80.86 -25.45
N GLN A 11 -27.48 -81.17 -24.68
CA GLN A 11 -28.96 -81.24 -24.80
C GLN A 11 -29.61 -81.40 -23.37
N GLN A 12 -30.79 -80.78 -23.15
CA GLN A 12 -31.95 -80.88 -22.18
C GLN A 12 -31.89 -81.74 -20.86
N SER A 13 -32.59 -81.45 -19.73
CA SER A 13 -34.01 -81.04 -19.53
C SER A 13 -34.38 -80.54 -18.09
N SER A 14 -35.55 -79.87 -18.00
CA SER A 14 -36.41 -79.49 -16.83
C SER A 14 -36.39 -78.05 -16.24
N LEU A 15 -37.35 -77.23 -16.73
CA LEU A 15 -38.32 -76.28 -16.07
C LEU A 15 -37.94 -75.64 -14.71
N GLN A 16 -38.11 -74.34 -14.39
CA GLN A 16 -38.69 -73.10 -14.98
C GLN A 16 -38.33 -71.90 -14.02
N PRO A 17 -38.15 -70.62 -14.45
CA PRO A 17 -37.79 -69.52 -13.53
C PRO A 17 -38.75 -68.30 -13.48
N SER A 18 -38.86 -67.65 -12.30
CA SER A 18 -39.19 -66.22 -11.96
C SER A 18 -40.05 -66.11 -10.67
N PRO A 19 -40.24 -64.94 -10.02
CA PRO A 19 -39.34 -63.81 -9.68
C PRO A 19 -39.42 -63.34 -8.18
N ARG A 20 -38.64 -62.29 -7.83
CA ARG A 20 -38.79 -61.30 -6.71
C ARG A 20 -38.33 -61.59 -5.25
N ASN A 21 -37.50 -60.63 -4.79
CA ASN A 21 -37.35 -59.95 -3.49
C ASN A 21 -36.77 -60.61 -2.21
N ALA A 22 -35.71 -59.93 -1.72
CA ALA A 22 -35.45 -59.42 -0.35
C ALA A 22 -34.62 -60.24 0.69
N VAL A 23 -33.42 -59.68 1.00
CA VAL A 23 -32.66 -59.50 2.28
C VAL A 23 -32.29 -60.78 3.08
N ILE A 24 -31.02 -61.07 3.45
CA ILE A 24 -30.23 -60.61 4.63
C ILE A 24 -28.73 -61.00 4.48
N ALA A 25 -27.88 -60.32 5.27
CA ALA A 25 -26.42 -60.11 5.27
C ALA A 25 -25.42 -61.21 5.76
N PHE A 26 -24.12 -60.81 5.74
CA PHE A 26 -22.86 -61.27 6.40
C PHE A 26 -21.81 -61.98 5.51
N PRO A 27 -20.48 -61.97 5.83
CA PRO A 27 -19.60 -61.02 6.56
C PRO A 27 -18.32 -60.60 5.74
N PRO A 28 -17.35 -59.80 6.27
CA PRO A 28 -16.17 -59.33 5.53
C PRO A 28 -14.86 -60.08 5.89
N PRO A 29 -13.81 -60.01 5.04
CA PRO A 29 -12.42 -60.19 5.49
C PRO A 29 -11.46 -59.03 5.13
N GLU A 30 -10.71 -58.65 6.15
CA GLU A 30 -9.28 -58.30 6.26
C GLU A 30 -8.55 -57.36 5.27
N SER A 31 -7.93 -56.36 5.91
CA SER A 31 -7.00 -55.32 5.45
C SER A 31 -5.57 -55.80 5.15
N PRO A 32 -4.87 -55.22 4.17
CA PRO A 32 -3.41 -55.21 4.12
C PRO A 32 -2.82 -53.84 4.54
N SER A 33 -1.99 -53.95 5.58
CA SER A 33 -0.80 -53.19 6.00
C SER A 33 -0.43 -51.86 5.33
N ALA A 34 -0.25 -50.86 6.20
CA ALA A 34 0.38 -49.58 5.94
C ALA A 34 1.85 -49.73 5.47
N ILE A 35 2.15 -49.12 4.33
CA ILE A 35 3.49 -48.72 3.93
C ILE A 35 3.63 -47.26 4.38
N ILE A 36 4.60 -47.02 5.26
CA ILE A 36 5.04 -45.71 5.73
C ILE A 36 5.69 -44.98 4.55
N PRO A 37 5.18 -43.81 4.10
CA PRO A 37 5.98 -42.92 3.27
C PRO A 37 6.95 -42.17 4.18
N GLU A 38 8.24 -42.28 3.85
CA GLU A 38 9.33 -41.52 4.45
C GLU A 38 9.01 -40.02 4.49
N SER A 39 9.17 -39.45 5.68
CA SER A 39 9.14 -38.02 5.94
C SER A 39 10.25 -37.30 5.18
N THR A 40 9.93 -36.73 4.02
CA THR A 40 10.68 -35.61 3.46
C THR A 40 10.38 -34.37 4.28
N THR A 41 11.34 -34.03 5.14
CA THR A 41 11.47 -32.72 5.77
C THR A 41 11.45 -31.63 4.70
N LEU A 42 10.39 -30.81 4.69
CA LEU A 42 10.41 -29.54 4.01
C LEU A 42 11.36 -28.62 4.78
N LEU A 43 12.57 -28.47 4.23
CA LEU A 43 13.49 -27.38 4.52
C LEU A 43 12.77 -26.05 4.26
N SER A 44 12.55 -25.30 5.34
CA SER A 44 12.28 -23.87 5.30
C SER A 44 13.54 -23.13 4.80
N PRO A 45 13.38 -21.96 4.15
CA PRO A 45 14.50 -21.16 3.66
C PRO A 45 15.22 -20.51 4.84
N SER A 46 16.45 -20.94 5.11
CA SER A 46 17.32 -20.29 6.10
C SER A 46 18.02 -19.09 5.48
N ALA A 47 17.68 -17.91 6.01
CA ALA A 47 18.57 -16.77 6.05
C ALA A 47 19.83 -17.17 6.86
N THR A 48 21.01 -16.97 6.28
CA THR A 48 22.28 -17.02 7.01
C THR A 48 22.81 -15.61 7.15
N GLY A 49 22.68 -15.06 8.35
CA GLY A 49 23.58 -14.05 8.89
C GLY A 49 24.62 -14.78 9.73
N ALA A 50 25.90 -14.56 9.41
CA ALA A 50 27.05 -15.15 10.08
C ALA A 50 27.28 -14.54 11.46
N ALA A 51 27.64 -15.39 12.43
CA ALA A 51 28.51 -15.04 13.55
C ALA A 51 29.18 -16.32 14.08
N GLU A 52 30.39 -16.54 13.56
CA GLU A 52 31.63 -17.02 14.19
C GLU A 52 31.69 -18.22 15.17
N CYS A 53 32.79 -18.94 14.97
CA CYS A 53 33.19 -20.21 15.57
C CYS A 53 33.80 -20.13 16.97
N GLY A 54 33.76 -21.29 17.63
CA GLY A 54 34.72 -21.77 18.65
C GLY A 54 33.96 -22.62 19.66
N GLY A 55 34.11 -23.93 19.80
CA GLY A 55 35.14 -24.91 19.45
C GLY A 55 35.22 -25.90 20.62
N ALA A 56 35.53 -27.19 20.34
CA ALA A 56 35.78 -28.31 21.27
C ALA A 56 34.55 -29.19 21.64
N THR A 57 34.32 -30.35 20.97
CA THR A 57 34.77 -31.74 21.29
C THR A 57 34.09 -32.34 22.54
N MET A 58 33.57 -33.58 22.64
CA MET A 58 33.82 -34.86 21.96
C MET A 58 32.75 -35.92 22.40
N GLU A 59 32.55 -36.95 21.56
CA GLU A 59 32.22 -38.39 21.84
C GLU A 59 30.90 -38.82 22.54
N SER A 60 29.99 -39.54 21.84
CA SER A 60 29.85 -41.02 21.67
C SER A 60 29.20 -41.72 22.90
N ALA A 61 28.29 -42.71 22.85
CA ALA A 61 27.87 -43.69 21.84
C ALA A 61 26.50 -44.34 22.24
N ALA A 62 25.82 -44.96 21.25
CA ALA A 62 25.10 -46.27 21.22
C ALA A 62 24.33 -46.81 22.47
N ALA A 63 23.24 -47.59 22.41
CA ALA A 63 22.34 -48.15 21.39
C ALA A 63 21.23 -48.97 22.12
N SER A 64 20.10 -49.24 21.43
CA SER A 64 19.22 -50.45 21.50
C SER A 64 18.54 -50.83 22.84
N SER A 65 17.34 -51.43 22.95
CA SER A 65 16.25 -51.89 22.06
C SER A 65 15.18 -52.59 22.94
N ALA A 66 13.90 -52.56 22.53
CA ALA A 66 12.83 -53.58 22.73
C ALA A 66 12.40 -53.93 24.19
N SER A 67 11.17 -54.35 24.56
CA SER A 67 9.91 -54.69 23.90
C SER A 67 8.81 -54.88 24.98
N SER A 68 7.55 -54.76 24.56
CA SER A 68 6.19 -55.04 25.11
C SER A 68 6.00 -56.34 25.96
N PRO A 69 4.78 -56.80 26.43
CA PRO A 69 3.39 -56.41 26.07
C PRO A 69 2.25 -56.53 27.15
N ASP A 70 1.02 -56.26 26.67
CA ASP A 70 -0.28 -56.96 26.94
C ASP A 70 -1.39 -56.43 27.89
N ARG A 71 -2.62 -56.53 27.33
CA ARG A 71 -4.03 -56.23 27.73
C ARG A 71 -4.63 -57.32 28.69
N PRO A 72 -5.93 -57.36 29.12
CA PRO A 72 -7.19 -56.67 28.69
C PRO A 72 -8.19 -56.22 29.82
N ALA A 73 -9.37 -55.71 29.41
CA ALA A 73 -10.60 -55.35 30.18
C ALA A 73 -11.52 -56.58 30.51
N PRO A 74 -12.83 -56.51 30.90
CA PRO A 74 -13.77 -55.41 31.28
C PRO A 74 -14.78 -55.71 32.46
N ALA A 75 -15.74 -54.78 32.72
CA ALA A 75 -17.21 -54.98 32.98
C ALA A 75 -17.87 -54.42 34.28
N THR A 76 -18.89 -53.55 34.07
CA THR A 76 -20.23 -53.38 34.73
C THR A 76 -20.33 -53.13 36.26
N ALA A 77 -21.26 -52.38 36.87
CA ALA A 77 -22.35 -51.46 36.49
C ALA A 77 -22.93 -50.80 37.79
N GLU A 78 -23.52 -49.61 37.63
CA GLU A 78 -24.68 -48.99 38.33
C GLU A 78 -24.73 -48.58 39.83
N ALA A 79 -25.14 -47.30 40.00
CA ALA A 79 -26.12 -46.70 40.95
C ALA A 79 -25.78 -46.61 42.47
N ALA A 80 -26.10 -45.56 43.24
CA ALA A 80 -26.73 -44.24 43.05
C ALA A 80 -26.63 -43.39 44.34
N LEU A 81 -26.67 -42.05 44.16
CA LEU A 81 -27.23 -40.96 45.03
C LEU A 81 -26.54 -40.46 46.34
N GLY A 82 -26.46 -39.11 46.42
CA GLY A 82 -26.66 -38.31 47.65
C GLY A 82 -25.52 -37.37 48.08
N SER A 83 -25.32 -36.20 47.46
CA SER A 83 -25.74 -34.85 47.92
C SER A 83 -25.06 -34.27 49.19
N SER A 84 -24.28 -33.20 49.04
CA SER A 84 -24.36 -31.97 49.85
C SER A 84 -23.44 -30.84 49.32
N SER A 85 -24.07 -29.74 48.93
CA SER A 85 -23.52 -28.40 48.65
C SER A 85 -23.77 -27.52 49.91
N CYS A 86 -23.28 -26.31 50.16
CA CYS A 86 -22.30 -25.32 49.67
C CYS A 86 -22.37 -24.14 50.66
N SER A 87 -21.40 -23.21 50.68
CA SER A 87 -21.62 -21.80 51.09
C SER A 87 -20.48 -20.87 50.60
N SER A 88 -20.89 -19.72 50.08
CA SER A 88 -20.14 -18.66 49.40
C SER A 88 -20.08 -17.39 50.26
N ILE A 89 -19.13 -16.47 49.99
CA ILE A 89 -19.16 -15.09 50.52
C ILE A 89 -18.65 -14.10 49.47
N SER A 90 -19.42 -13.02 49.29
CA SER A 90 -19.21 -11.87 48.40
C SER A 90 -18.69 -10.65 49.17
N SER A 91 -18.18 -9.62 48.47
CA SER A 91 -17.84 -8.32 49.08
C SER A 91 -18.13 -7.13 48.16
N SER A 92 -18.66 -6.06 48.77
CA SER A 92 -18.83 -4.70 48.24
C SER A 92 -18.98 -3.73 49.42
N ALA A 93 -18.25 -2.61 49.47
CA ALA A 93 -18.64 -1.36 50.16
C ALA A 93 -17.63 -0.20 49.96
N THR A 94 -18.18 1.02 49.99
CA THR A 94 -17.58 2.36 49.81
C THR A 94 -17.39 3.13 51.14
N ALA A 95 -16.43 4.08 51.11
CA ALA A 95 -16.31 5.38 51.83
C ALA A 95 -16.10 5.49 53.38
N GLY A 96 -15.18 6.41 53.79
CA GLY A 96 -15.31 7.23 55.02
C GLY A 96 -14.11 7.37 55.98
N SER A 97 -13.36 8.47 55.85
CA SER A 97 -12.44 9.21 56.76
C SER A 97 -12.21 8.81 58.25
N GLN A 98 -10.95 8.87 58.72
CA GLN A 98 -10.38 9.85 59.70
C GLN A 98 -8.99 9.42 60.23
N SER A 99 -8.06 10.39 60.35
CA SER A 99 -6.71 10.29 60.94
C SER A 99 -6.74 10.19 62.49
N PRO A 100 -5.64 9.79 63.16
CA PRO A 100 -4.66 10.78 63.62
C PRO A 100 -3.19 10.33 63.49
N GLY A 101 -2.28 11.31 63.46
CA GLY A 101 -0.85 11.12 63.23
C GLY A 101 0.00 10.89 64.49
N SER A 102 1.26 10.55 64.25
CA SER A 102 2.45 10.97 65.04
C SER A 102 3.70 10.48 64.31
N GLY A 103 4.69 11.36 64.14
CA GLY A 103 5.94 11.07 63.44
C GLY A 103 7.03 10.52 64.35
N ALA A 104 8.08 9.97 63.74
CA ALA A 104 9.49 10.28 64.02
C ALA A 104 10.44 9.27 63.32
N ALA A 105 11.40 9.84 62.58
CA ALA A 105 12.81 9.47 62.40
C ALA A 105 13.26 7.99 62.29
N SER A 106 13.97 7.71 61.19
CA SER A 106 15.01 6.66 60.99
C SER A 106 16.15 6.75 62.04
N PRO A 107 17.21 5.89 62.08
CA PRO A 107 17.64 4.82 61.15
C PRO A 107 18.17 3.53 61.84
N GLY A 108 18.63 2.53 61.07
CA GLY A 108 19.59 1.53 61.57
C GLY A 108 19.52 0.14 60.93
N ASP A 109 20.58 -0.18 60.17
CA ASP A 109 20.90 -1.49 59.59
C ASP A 109 20.88 -2.67 60.59
N GLY A 110 20.56 -3.87 60.09
CA GLY A 110 20.94 -5.12 60.78
C GLY A 110 20.12 -6.36 60.43
N VAL A 111 20.53 -7.05 59.35
CA VAL A 111 20.40 -8.52 59.12
C VAL A 111 18.99 -9.13 59.13
N CYS A 112 18.45 -9.43 57.93
CA CYS A 112 17.25 -10.28 57.77
C CYS A 112 17.34 -11.18 56.53
N GLY A 113 17.74 -12.44 56.77
CA GLY A 113 17.38 -13.70 56.08
C GLY A 113 17.12 -13.76 54.57
N ALA A 114 17.84 -14.66 53.90
CA ALA A 114 17.55 -15.15 52.54
C ALA A 114 16.08 -15.57 52.30
N GLY A 115 15.28 -15.84 53.34
CA GLY A 115 13.84 -16.12 53.24
C GLY A 115 12.95 -14.91 52.90
N GLY A 116 13.40 -13.67 53.11
CA GLY A 116 12.65 -12.44 52.80
C GLY A 116 12.59 -12.16 51.29
N ALA A 117 13.73 -12.29 50.61
CA ALA A 117 13.85 -12.01 49.17
C ALA A 117 12.98 -12.95 48.31
N PHE A 118 12.90 -14.24 48.64
CA PHE A 118 12.00 -15.17 47.95
C PHE A 118 10.54 -14.79 48.14
N ARG A 119 10.13 -14.46 49.37
CA ARG A 119 8.75 -14.05 49.67
C ARG A 119 8.35 -12.81 48.87
N GLU A 120 9.23 -11.83 48.75
CA GLU A 120 9.01 -10.62 47.96
C GLU A 120 8.90 -10.92 46.46
N LEU A 121 9.70 -11.85 45.93
CA LEU A 121 9.61 -12.30 44.54
C LEU A 121 8.25 -12.95 44.25
N PHE A 122 7.81 -13.90 45.06
CA PHE A 122 6.51 -14.57 44.88
C PHE A 122 5.33 -13.59 44.98
N GLU A 123 5.40 -12.62 45.89
CA GLU A 123 4.39 -11.56 46.01
C GLU A 123 4.41 -10.63 44.80
N ALA A 124 5.59 -10.28 44.27
CA ALA A 124 5.72 -9.49 43.05
C ALA A 124 5.08 -10.23 41.86
N CYS A 125 5.33 -11.54 41.74
CA CYS A 125 4.72 -12.39 40.70
C CYS A 125 3.20 -12.50 40.84
N ARG A 126 2.67 -12.58 42.07
CA ARG A 126 1.23 -12.56 42.34
C ARG A 126 0.58 -11.23 41.95
N ASN A 127 1.22 -10.11 42.30
CA ASN A 127 0.67 -8.77 42.10
C ASN A 127 0.85 -8.26 40.66
N GLY A 128 1.74 -8.85 39.88
CA GLY A 128 2.06 -8.39 38.52
C GLY A 128 3.06 -7.25 38.46
N ASP A 129 3.86 -7.05 39.51
CA ASP A 129 4.85 -5.98 39.56
C ASP A 129 6.11 -6.37 38.76
N VAL A 130 6.06 -6.14 37.44
CA VAL A 130 7.12 -6.49 36.49
C VAL A 130 8.46 -5.85 36.88
N SER A 131 8.44 -4.58 37.32
CA SER A 131 9.64 -3.85 37.71
C SER A 131 10.31 -4.46 38.92
N ARG A 132 9.52 -4.88 39.93
CA ARG A 132 10.04 -5.57 41.11
C ARG A 132 10.52 -6.98 40.77
N VAL A 133 9.80 -7.73 39.92
CA VAL A 133 10.26 -9.05 39.45
C VAL A 133 11.60 -8.92 38.72
N LYS A 134 11.75 -7.98 37.78
CA LYS A 134 13.01 -7.72 37.05
C LYS A 134 14.22 -7.46 37.95
N ARG A 135 14.01 -6.85 39.12
CA ARG A 135 15.08 -6.58 40.08
C ARG A 135 15.40 -7.78 40.97
N LEU A 136 14.41 -8.62 41.25
CA LEU A 136 14.53 -9.73 42.21
C LEU A 136 14.86 -11.07 41.54
N VAL A 137 14.53 -11.25 40.26
CA VAL A 137 14.72 -12.51 39.56
C VAL A 137 16.12 -12.62 38.94
N ASP A 138 16.75 -13.78 39.09
CA ASP A 138 18.02 -14.13 38.47
C ASP A 138 18.02 -15.59 37.97
N SER A 139 19.10 -16.02 37.32
CA SER A 139 19.23 -17.38 36.76
C SER A 139 19.23 -18.49 37.83
N VAL A 140 19.44 -18.15 39.10
CA VAL A 140 19.49 -19.08 40.23
C VAL A 140 18.10 -19.26 40.85
N ASN A 141 17.33 -18.18 40.96
CA ASN A 141 16.08 -18.14 41.71
C ASN A 141 14.80 -18.20 40.85
N VAL A 142 14.90 -18.06 39.51
CA VAL A 142 13.75 -18.07 38.60
C VAL A 142 12.87 -19.33 38.70
N ASN A 143 13.48 -20.45 39.09
CA ASN A 143 12.82 -21.76 39.31
C ASN A 143 12.73 -22.16 40.79
N ALA A 144 12.94 -21.22 41.72
CA ALA A 144 12.82 -21.50 43.14
C ALA A 144 11.41 -21.98 43.48
N LYS A 145 11.30 -22.85 44.48
CA LYS A 145 10.00 -23.39 44.93
C LYS A 145 9.62 -22.75 46.26
N ASP A 146 8.35 -22.39 46.41
CA ASP A 146 7.87 -21.86 47.68
C ASP A 146 7.98 -22.92 48.80
N MET A 147 8.40 -22.49 50.00
CA MET A 147 8.60 -23.40 51.13
C MET A 147 7.37 -23.53 52.03
N ALA A 148 6.41 -22.62 51.90
CA ALA A 148 5.22 -22.52 52.74
C ALA A 148 3.93 -23.03 52.06
N GLY A 149 4.00 -23.39 50.78
CA GLY A 149 2.86 -23.81 49.97
C GLY A 149 3.09 -25.17 49.32
N ARG A 150 2.62 -25.34 48.08
CA ARG A 150 2.68 -26.62 47.34
C ARG A 150 4.00 -26.80 46.59
N LYS A 151 5.07 -26.10 46.96
CA LYS A 151 6.33 -26.03 46.20
C LYS A 151 6.15 -25.52 44.77
N SER A 152 5.29 -24.52 44.61
CA SER A 152 5.02 -23.81 43.36
C SER A 152 6.17 -22.84 43.03
N THR A 153 6.49 -22.69 41.74
CA THR A 153 7.53 -21.75 41.26
C THR A 153 6.99 -20.35 40.99
N PRO A 154 7.81 -19.29 40.85
CA PRO A 154 7.35 -17.95 40.46
C PRO A 154 6.41 -17.97 39.25
N LEU A 155 6.71 -18.83 38.27
CA LEU A 155 5.89 -19.03 37.07
C LEU A 155 4.50 -19.59 37.39
N HIS A 156 4.36 -20.50 38.36
CA HIS A 156 3.04 -21.01 38.80
C HIS A 156 2.16 -19.90 39.39
N PHE A 157 2.75 -18.98 40.16
CA PHE A 157 2.02 -17.84 40.73
C PHE A 157 1.64 -16.85 39.64
N ALA A 158 2.61 -16.37 38.86
CA ALA A 158 2.33 -15.44 37.77
C ALA A 158 1.27 -15.97 36.80
N ALA A 159 1.33 -17.28 36.48
CA ALA A 159 0.37 -17.94 35.61
C ALA A 159 -1.03 -18.03 36.23
N GLY A 160 -1.14 -18.46 37.49
CA GLY A 160 -2.43 -18.59 38.19
C GLY A 160 -3.13 -17.27 38.50
N PHE A 161 -2.41 -16.15 38.51
CA PHE A 161 -2.98 -14.79 38.68
C PHE A 161 -3.07 -14.00 37.36
N GLY A 162 -2.76 -14.62 36.21
CA GLY A 162 -2.96 -14.00 34.91
C GLY A 162 -1.98 -12.87 34.59
N ARG A 163 -0.78 -12.88 35.15
CA ARG A 163 0.20 -11.79 34.99
C ARG A 163 1.03 -11.99 33.73
N ARG A 164 0.46 -11.74 32.55
CA ARG A 164 1.09 -11.98 31.23
C ARG A 164 2.52 -11.43 31.13
N ASP A 165 2.74 -10.16 31.45
CA ASP A 165 4.07 -9.52 31.32
C ASP A 165 5.11 -10.12 32.28
N VAL A 166 4.68 -10.55 33.46
CA VAL A 166 5.55 -11.25 34.40
C VAL A 166 5.88 -12.65 33.88
N VAL A 167 4.89 -13.39 33.37
CA VAL A 167 5.07 -14.72 32.77
C VAL A 167 6.06 -14.64 31.60
N GLU A 168 5.90 -13.66 30.71
CA GLU A 168 6.80 -13.42 29.58
C GLU A 168 8.24 -13.19 30.06
N HIS A 169 8.43 -12.30 31.04
CA HIS A 169 9.75 -12.01 31.57
C HIS A 169 10.39 -13.21 32.28
N LEU A 170 9.61 -13.98 33.05
CA LEU A 170 10.11 -15.19 33.72
C LEU A 170 10.57 -16.24 32.70
N LEU A 171 9.82 -16.44 31.61
CA LEU A 171 10.19 -17.37 30.53
C LEU A 171 11.46 -16.93 29.81
N GLN A 172 11.59 -15.62 29.49
CA GLN A 172 12.83 -15.05 28.93
C GLN A 172 14.05 -15.24 29.84
N THR A 173 13.83 -15.29 31.16
CA THR A 173 14.88 -15.48 32.16
C THR A 173 15.17 -16.96 32.46
N GLY A 174 14.53 -17.90 31.74
CA GLY A 174 14.79 -19.33 31.86
C GLY A 174 13.89 -20.07 32.85
N ALA A 175 12.69 -19.55 33.15
CA ALA A 175 11.69 -20.29 33.92
C ALA A 175 11.30 -21.59 33.18
N ASN A 176 11.35 -22.71 33.87
CA ASN A 176 11.00 -24.02 33.33
C ASN A 176 9.48 -24.20 33.33
N VAL A 177 8.90 -24.18 32.12
CA VAL A 177 7.47 -24.33 31.86
C VAL A 177 6.89 -25.69 32.27
N HIS A 178 7.74 -26.71 32.45
CA HIS A 178 7.34 -28.07 32.84
C HIS A 178 7.53 -28.36 34.34
N SER A 179 7.90 -27.34 35.13
CA SER A 179 8.11 -27.51 36.57
C SER A 179 6.83 -28.00 37.23
N ARG A 180 6.92 -29.06 38.05
CA ARG A 180 5.80 -29.59 38.82
C ARG A 180 5.84 -29.14 40.28
N ASP A 181 4.68 -28.76 40.79
CA ASP A 181 4.43 -28.57 42.22
C ASP A 181 4.10 -29.92 42.91
N ASP A 182 3.83 -29.92 44.22
CA ASP A 182 3.57 -31.13 45.02
C ASP A 182 2.29 -31.88 44.57
N GLY A 183 1.36 -31.20 43.90
CA GLY A 183 0.18 -31.81 43.28
C GLY A 183 0.44 -32.39 41.89
N GLY A 184 1.66 -32.23 41.37
CA GLY A 184 2.02 -32.61 40.01
C GLY A 184 1.58 -31.58 38.96
N LEU A 185 1.00 -30.45 39.36
CA LEU A 185 0.55 -29.40 38.45
C LEU A 185 1.76 -28.67 37.86
N ILE A 186 1.68 -28.36 36.58
CA ILE A 186 2.54 -27.40 35.89
C ILE A 186 1.88 -26.02 35.85
N PRO A 187 2.60 -24.90 35.59
CA PRO A 187 2.03 -23.56 35.54
C PRO A 187 0.80 -23.41 34.62
N LEU A 188 0.76 -24.19 33.53
CA LEU A 188 -0.37 -24.24 32.61
C LEU A 188 -1.69 -24.66 33.29
N HIS A 189 -1.67 -25.63 34.23
CA HIS A 189 -2.87 -26.04 34.96
C HIS A 189 -3.47 -24.88 35.76
N ASN A 190 -2.61 -24.09 36.43
CA ASN A 190 -3.05 -22.94 37.22
C ASN A 190 -3.71 -21.89 36.31
N ALA A 191 -3.05 -21.51 35.21
CA ALA A 191 -3.62 -20.55 34.26
C ALA A 191 -4.97 -21.02 33.69
N CYS A 192 -5.09 -22.33 33.41
CA CYS A 192 -6.30 -22.93 32.89
C CYS A 192 -7.46 -22.95 33.90
N SER A 193 -7.18 -23.29 35.17
CA SER A 193 -8.21 -23.36 36.23
C SER A 193 -8.85 -21.98 36.49
N PHE A 194 -8.08 -20.90 36.37
CA PHE A 194 -8.58 -19.53 36.60
C PHE A 194 -9.10 -18.83 35.33
N GLY A 195 -8.74 -19.29 34.13
CA GLY A 195 -9.29 -18.79 32.87
C GLY A 195 -8.42 -17.73 32.17
N HIS A 196 -7.11 -17.73 32.38
CA HIS A 196 -6.21 -16.71 31.82
C HIS A 196 -5.74 -17.08 30.41
N ALA A 197 -6.62 -16.92 29.41
CA ALA A 197 -6.37 -17.36 28.02
C ALA A 197 -5.06 -16.85 27.41
N GLU A 198 -4.72 -15.56 27.59
CA GLU A 198 -3.47 -14.99 27.05
C GLU A 198 -2.22 -15.63 27.66
N VAL A 199 -2.25 -15.92 28.96
CA VAL A 199 -1.16 -16.62 29.66
C VAL A 199 -1.08 -18.07 29.19
N VAL A 200 -2.22 -18.73 28.99
CA VAL A 200 -2.29 -20.10 28.44
C VAL A 200 -1.64 -20.16 27.06
N SER A 201 -2.00 -19.25 26.14
CA SER A 201 -1.38 -19.15 24.82
C SER A 201 0.13 -18.93 24.91
N LEU A 202 0.59 -18.02 25.78
CA LEU A 202 2.01 -17.74 25.97
C LEU A 202 2.79 -18.97 26.47
N LEU A 203 2.24 -19.71 27.44
CA LEU A 203 2.86 -20.93 27.97
C LEU A 203 2.93 -22.04 26.91
N LEU A 204 1.87 -22.24 26.13
CA LEU A 204 1.82 -23.23 25.05
C LEU A 204 2.82 -22.90 23.93
N CYS A 205 2.89 -21.63 23.51
CA CYS A 205 3.91 -21.15 22.56
C CYS A 205 5.34 -21.31 23.09
N SER A 206 5.51 -21.32 24.42
CA SER A 206 6.79 -21.55 25.09
C SER A 206 7.07 -23.03 25.38
N GLY A 207 6.30 -23.94 24.77
CA GLY A 207 6.54 -25.39 24.83
C GLY A 207 5.82 -26.13 25.95
N ALA A 208 4.88 -25.51 26.70
CA ALA A 208 4.07 -26.23 27.68
C ALA A 208 3.30 -27.38 27.01
N ASP A 209 3.31 -28.57 27.64
CA ASP A 209 2.55 -29.71 27.15
C ASP A 209 1.05 -29.54 27.49
N PRO A 210 0.15 -29.39 26.49
CA PRO A 210 -1.29 -29.26 26.72
C PRO A 210 -1.93 -30.53 27.31
N ASN A 211 -1.25 -31.67 27.23
CA ASN A 211 -1.68 -32.97 27.72
C ASN A 211 -0.93 -33.41 28.99
N ALA A 212 -0.18 -32.51 29.62
CA ALA A 212 0.52 -32.78 30.87
C ALA A 212 -0.47 -33.31 31.92
N ARG A 213 -0.05 -34.34 32.65
CA ARG A 213 -0.85 -34.96 33.71
C ARG A 213 -0.30 -34.59 35.07
N ASP A 214 -1.21 -34.22 35.97
CA ASP A 214 -0.94 -34.07 37.40
C ASP A 214 -0.96 -35.43 38.12
N ASN A 215 -0.88 -35.42 39.46
CA ASN A 215 -0.87 -36.66 40.26
C ASN A 215 -2.19 -37.46 40.20
N TRP A 216 -3.28 -36.86 39.74
CA TRP A 216 -4.59 -37.48 39.56
C TRP A 216 -4.94 -37.72 38.08
N ASN A 217 -3.95 -37.61 37.18
CA ASN A 217 -4.12 -37.67 35.74
C ASN A 217 -5.07 -36.62 35.16
N TYR A 218 -5.32 -35.52 35.87
CA TYR A 218 -5.98 -34.36 35.28
C TYR A 218 -5.04 -33.68 34.30
N THR A 219 -5.61 -33.24 33.18
CA THR A 219 -4.91 -32.41 32.20
C THR A 219 -5.36 -30.95 32.35
N PRO A 220 -4.61 -29.98 31.81
CA PRO A 220 -5.06 -28.59 31.76
C PRO A 220 -6.46 -28.41 31.16
N LEU A 221 -6.86 -29.28 30.22
CA LEU A 221 -8.20 -29.28 29.63
C LEU A 221 -9.28 -29.77 30.60
N HIS A 222 -8.97 -30.72 31.49
CA HIS A 222 -9.89 -31.11 32.56
C HIS A 222 -10.17 -29.93 33.51
N GLU A 223 -9.11 -29.24 33.94
CA GLU A 223 -9.21 -28.05 34.80
C GLU A 223 -10.08 -26.96 34.15
N ALA A 224 -9.78 -26.60 32.91
CA ALA A 224 -10.55 -25.60 32.17
C ALA A 224 -12.03 -26.01 31.99
N ALA A 225 -12.28 -27.29 31.65
CA ALA A 225 -13.61 -27.81 31.40
C ALA A 225 -14.49 -27.81 32.66
N ILE A 226 -13.95 -28.26 33.80
CA ILE A 226 -14.67 -28.27 35.09
C ILE A 226 -15.01 -26.86 35.54
N LYS A 227 -14.13 -25.89 35.28
CA LYS A 227 -14.30 -24.49 35.70
C LYS A 227 -15.07 -23.64 34.69
N GLY A 228 -15.58 -24.23 33.60
CA GLY A 228 -16.35 -23.53 32.57
C GLY A 228 -15.55 -22.48 31.79
N LYS A 229 -14.24 -22.66 31.62
CA LYS A 229 -13.36 -21.68 30.96
C LYS A 229 -13.33 -21.89 29.45
N ILE A 230 -14.37 -21.41 28.77
CA ILE A 230 -14.61 -21.59 27.33
C ILE A 230 -13.37 -21.22 26.49
N ASP A 231 -12.87 -19.99 26.62
CA ASP A 231 -11.77 -19.48 25.78
C ASP A 231 -10.49 -20.30 25.99
N VAL A 232 -10.23 -20.72 27.23
CA VAL A 232 -9.10 -21.61 27.55
C VAL A 232 -9.29 -22.99 26.92
N CYS A 233 -10.49 -23.58 26.98
CA CYS A 233 -10.75 -24.85 26.32
C CYS A 233 -10.49 -24.77 24.80
N ILE A 234 -10.89 -23.67 24.16
CA ILE A 234 -10.63 -23.43 22.74
C ILE A 234 -9.13 -23.36 22.47
N VAL A 235 -8.39 -22.53 23.21
CA VAL A 235 -6.93 -22.38 23.06
C VAL A 235 -6.21 -23.71 23.27
N LEU A 236 -6.58 -24.49 24.30
CA LEU A 236 -5.97 -25.79 24.56
C LEU A 236 -6.19 -26.77 23.39
N LEU A 237 -7.42 -26.85 22.86
CA LEU A 237 -7.73 -27.70 21.71
C LEU A 237 -6.99 -27.25 20.46
N GLN A 238 -6.86 -25.94 20.23
CA GLN A 238 -6.09 -25.38 19.11
C GLN A 238 -4.60 -25.75 19.18
N HIS A 239 -4.06 -25.95 20.38
CA HIS A 239 -2.68 -26.36 20.62
C HIS A 239 -2.52 -27.88 20.82
N GLY A 240 -3.52 -28.70 20.50
CA GLY A 240 -3.39 -30.16 20.48
C GLY A 240 -3.71 -30.87 21.81
N ALA A 241 -4.49 -30.24 22.70
CA ALA A 241 -5.05 -30.95 23.84
C ALA A 241 -6.00 -32.08 23.38
N ASP A 242 -5.80 -33.28 23.91
CA ASP A 242 -6.64 -34.45 23.63
C ASP A 242 -7.80 -34.52 24.64
N PRO A 243 -9.06 -34.30 24.20
CA PRO A 243 -10.23 -34.36 25.08
C PRO A 243 -10.55 -35.78 25.57
N ASN A 244 -9.92 -36.82 25.02
CA ASN A 244 -10.22 -38.22 25.35
C ASN A 244 -9.35 -38.79 26.47
N ILE A 245 -8.33 -38.06 26.94
CA ILE A 245 -7.52 -38.47 28.08
C ILE A 245 -8.42 -38.63 29.31
N ARG A 246 -8.23 -39.73 30.06
CA ARG A 246 -9.00 -40.03 31.27
C ARG A 246 -8.15 -39.82 32.52
N ASN A 247 -8.76 -39.23 33.54
CA ASN A 247 -8.17 -39.07 34.87
C ASN A 247 -8.16 -40.40 35.66
N THR A 248 -7.72 -40.40 36.92
CA THR A 248 -7.73 -41.60 37.78
C THR A 248 -9.11 -42.18 38.08
N ASP A 249 -10.17 -41.37 37.97
CA ASP A 249 -11.57 -41.83 38.10
C ASP A 249 -12.12 -42.42 36.78
N GLY A 250 -11.28 -42.50 35.74
CA GLY A 250 -11.68 -42.94 34.41
C GLY A 250 -12.55 -41.94 33.64
N LYS A 251 -12.65 -40.68 34.10
CA LYS A 251 -13.46 -39.63 33.47
C LYS A 251 -12.62 -38.77 32.52
N SER A 252 -13.20 -38.41 31.38
CA SER A 252 -12.61 -37.46 30.43
C SER A 252 -12.96 -36.01 30.77
N ALA A 253 -12.32 -35.05 30.11
CA ALA A 253 -12.65 -33.63 30.24
C ALA A 253 -14.12 -33.35 29.93
N LEU A 254 -14.71 -34.06 28.96
CA LEU A 254 -16.12 -33.94 28.58
C LEU A 254 -17.08 -34.43 29.68
N ASP A 255 -16.71 -35.50 30.39
CA ASP A 255 -17.54 -36.09 31.46
C ASP A 255 -17.64 -35.18 32.68
N LEU A 256 -16.61 -34.36 32.91
CA LEU A 256 -16.47 -33.45 34.04
C LEU A 256 -16.82 -32.00 33.69
N ALA A 257 -17.09 -31.70 32.42
CA ALA A 257 -17.27 -30.34 31.93
C ALA A 257 -18.50 -29.63 32.52
N ASP A 258 -18.33 -28.36 32.86
CA ASP A 258 -19.44 -27.42 33.04
C ASP A 258 -20.33 -27.38 31.79
N PRO A 259 -21.67 -27.17 31.89
CA PRO A 259 -22.56 -27.15 30.74
C PRO A 259 -22.12 -26.23 29.60
N SER A 260 -21.50 -25.09 29.92
CA SER A 260 -21.00 -24.15 28.92
C SER A 260 -19.79 -24.70 28.17
N ALA A 261 -18.78 -25.20 28.88
CA ALA A 261 -17.57 -25.81 28.30
C ALA A 261 -17.88 -27.11 27.54
N LYS A 262 -18.92 -27.85 27.95
CA LYS A 262 -19.37 -29.07 27.27
C LYS A 262 -19.65 -28.84 25.80
N THR A 263 -20.26 -27.70 25.44
CA THR A 263 -20.57 -27.37 24.04
C THR A 263 -19.32 -27.20 23.17
N VAL A 264 -18.20 -26.75 23.74
CA VAL A 264 -16.90 -26.66 23.04
C VAL A 264 -16.37 -28.06 22.77
N LEU A 265 -16.40 -28.93 23.78
CA LEU A 265 -15.90 -30.30 23.71
C LEU A 265 -16.77 -31.23 22.84
N THR A 266 -18.02 -30.85 22.54
CA THR A 266 -18.85 -31.53 21.54
C THR A 266 -18.79 -30.89 20.15
N GLY A 267 -18.08 -29.76 19.99
CA GLY A 267 -17.98 -29.03 18.72
C GLY A 267 -19.23 -28.20 18.34
N GLU A 268 -20.19 -28.05 19.25
CA GLU A 268 -21.46 -27.33 18.99
C GLU A 268 -21.41 -25.86 19.45
N TYR A 269 -20.35 -25.44 20.14
CA TYR A 269 -20.21 -24.06 20.61
C TYR A 269 -20.20 -23.08 19.45
N LYS A 270 -21.20 -22.18 19.42
CA LYS A 270 -21.34 -21.06 18.46
C LYS A 270 -21.09 -21.44 16.99
N LYS A 271 -21.50 -22.65 16.62
CA LYS A 271 -21.30 -23.23 15.30
C LYS A 271 -21.79 -22.33 14.15
N ASP A 272 -22.95 -21.69 14.30
CA ASP A 272 -23.50 -20.78 13.28
C ASP A 272 -22.62 -19.53 13.09
N GLU A 273 -22.03 -19.01 14.18
CA GLU A 273 -21.10 -17.87 14.11
C GLU A 273 -19.76 -18.25 13.44
N LEU A 274 -19.27 -19.48 13.65
CA LEU A 274 -18.08 -20.01 12.98
C LEU A 274 -18.30 -20.14 11.48
N LEU A 275 -19.46 -20.67 11.07
CA LEU A 275 -19.84 -20.82 9.66
C LEU A 275 -19.97 -19.47 8.97
N GLU A 276 -20.58 -18.48 9.63
CA GLU A 276 -20.68 -17.13 9.08
C GLU A 276 -19.30 -16.42 9.04
N ALA A 277 -18.43 -16.64 10.02
CA ALA A 277 -17.05 -16.15 9.98
C ALA A 277 -16.29 -16.74 8.77
N ALA A 278 -16.45 -18.03 8.52
CA ALA A 278 -15.85 -18.69 7.36
C ALA A 278 -16.39 -18.16 6.01
N ARG A 279 -17.68 -17.83 5.96
CA ARG A 279 -18.35 -17.24 4.78
C ARG A 279 -17.93 -15.79 4.53
N SER A 280 -17.99 -14.96 5.56
CA SER A 280 -17.71 -13.53 5.52
C SER A 280 -16.22 -13.22 5.37
N GLY A 281 -15.33 -14.14 5.78
CA GLY A 281 -13.89 -13.91 5.78
C GLY A 281 -13.37 -13.28 7.07
N ASN A 282 -14.12 -13.34 8.18
CA ASN A 282 -13.70 -12.76 9.46
C ASN A 282 -12.72 -13.68 10.18
N GLU A 283 -11.42 -13.43 10.01
CA GLU A 283 -10.34 -14.23 10.56
C GLU A 283 -10.30 -14.23 12.08
N GLU A 284 -10.47 -13.06 12.70
CA GLU A 284 -10.41 -12.91 14.16
C GLU A 284 -11.53 -13.69 14.84
N LYS A 285 -12.76 -13.56 14.31
CA LYS A 285 -13.92 -14.30 14.81
C LYS A 285 -13.81 -15.80 14.53
N LEU A 286 -13.25 -16.21 13.38
CA LEU A 286 -12.97 -17.61 13.09
C LEU A 286 -12.01 -18.19 14.13
N MET A 287 -10.88 -17.51 14.37
CA MET A 287 -9.84 -17.97 15.29
C MET A 287 -10.30 -17.98 16.75
N ALA A 288 -11.22 -17.11 17.14
CA ALA A 288 -11.82 -17.13 18.47
C ALA A 288 -12.73 -18.37 18.72
N LEU A 289 -13.17 -19.07 17.66
CA LEU A 289 -14.17 -20.15 17.75
C LEU A 289 -13.68 -21.51 17.23
N LEU A 290 -12.69 -21.51 16.33
CA LEU A 290 -12.26 -22.69 15.59
C LEU A 290 -11.53 -23.69 16.49
N THR A 291 -11.93 -24.96 16.44
CA THR A 291 -11.26 -26.07 17.11
C THR A 291 -11.21 -27.28 16.17
N PRO A 292 -10.29 -28.24 16.40
CA PRO A 292 -10.30 -29.51 15.66
C PRO A 292 -11.62 -30.28 15.75
N LEU A 293 -12.45 -30.02 16.76
CA LEU A 293 -13.73 -30.69 16.98
C LEU A 293 -14.88 -30.09 16.16
N ASN A 294 -14.80 -28.80 15.79
CA ASN A 294 -15.87 -28.10 15.05
C ASN A 294 -15.47 -27.69 13.62
N VAL A 295 -14.22 -27.87 13.21
CA VAL A 295 -13.71 -27.47 11.88
C VAL A 295 -14.52 -28.07 10.72
N ASN A 296 -15.09 -29.27 10.91
CA ASN A 296 -15.93 -29.99 9.95
C ASN A 296 -17.42 -29.96 10.29
N CYS A 297 -17.87 -29.00 11.11
CA CYS A 297 -19.28 -28.86 11.43
C CYS A 297 -20.11 -28.57 10.16
N HIS A 298 -21.40 -28.93 10.18
CA HIS A 298 -22.28 -28.71 9.03
C HIS A 298 -23.29 -27.61 9.30
N ALA A 299 -23.46 -26.68 8.37
CA ALA A 299 -24.55 -25.71 8.43
C ALA A 299 -25.91 -26.39 8.66
N SER A 300 -26.74 -25.74 9.47
CA SER A 300 -28.12 -26.17 9.74
C SER A 300 -29.07 -25.91 8.57
N ASP A 301 -28.51 -25.56 7.40
CA ASP A 301 -29.25 -25.31 6.17
C ASP A 301 -29.56 -26.60 5.40
N GLY A 302 -30.32 -26.46 4.31
CA GLY A 302 -30.68 -27.59 3.46
C GLY A 302 -29.47 -28.27 2.78
N ARG A 303 -28.32 -27.60 2.66
CA ARG A 303 -27.13 -28.11 1.96
C ARG A 303 -26.14 -28.82 2.88
N LYS A 304 -26.13 -28.55 4.19
CA LYS A 304 -25.15 -29.10 5.14
C LYS A 304 -23.70 -28.77 4.74
N SER A 305 -23.44 -27.57 4.23
CA SER A 305 -22.09 -27.14 3.86
C SER A 305 -21.18 -27.03 5.11
N THR A 306 -19.90 -27.41 4.98
CA THR A 306 -18.90 -27.18 6.04
C THR A 306 -18.30 -25.78 5.96
N PRO A 307 -17.57 -25.28 6.99
CA PRO A 307 -16.83 -24.01 6.89
C PRO A 307 -15.95 -23.95 5.64
N LEU A 308 -15.31 -25.07 5.27
CA LEU A 308 -14.44 -25.14 4.09
C LEU A 308 -15.22 -24.98 2.78
N HIS A 309 -16.43 -25.54 2.67
CA HIS A 309 -17.30 -25.31 1.50
C HIS A 309 -17.67 -23.83 1.33
N LEU A 310 -17.98 -23.15 2.44
CA LEU A 310 -18.35 -21.74 2.44
C LEU A 310 -17.13 -20.88 2.09
N ALA A 311 -16.03 -21.03 2.81
CA ALA A 311 -14.80 -20.29 2.56
C ALA A 311 -14.31 -20.49 1.10
N ALA A 312 -14.42 -21.71 0.58
CA ALA A 312 -14.04 -22.01 -0.79
C ALA A 312 -14.95 -21.34 -1.82
N GLY A 313 -16.27 -21.31 -1.60
CA GLY A 313 -17.22 -20.67 -2.52
C GLY A 313 -17.18 -19.14 -2.51
N TYR A 314 -16.76 -18.52 -1.40
CA TYR A 314 -16.70 -17.06 -1.23
C TYR A 314 -15.27 -16.48 -1.36
N ASN A 315 -14.33 -17.26 -1.89
CA ASN A 315 -12.94 -16.85 -2.11
C ASN A 315 -12.20 -16.34 -0.85
N ARG A 316 -12.37 -17.04 0.28
CA ARG A 316 -11.72 -16.65 1.55
C ARG A 316 -10.39 -17.38 1.70
N VAL A 317 -9.39 -17.02 0.90
CA VAL A 317 -8.08 -17.71 0.82
C VAL A 317 -7.46 -17.93 2.21
N ARG A 318 -7.39 -16.88 3.04
CA ARG A 318 -6.79 -16.97 4.37
C ARG A 318 -7.58 -17.87 5.33
N ILE A 319 -8.91 -17.80 5.28
CA ILE A 319 -9.78 -18.71 6.03
C ILE A 319 -9.58 -20.16 5.58
N VAL A 320 -9.48 -20.41 4.27
CA VAL A 320 -9.23 -21.76 3.73
C VAL A 320 -7.91 -22.31 4.28
N GLN A 321 -6.84 -21.50 4.30
CA GLN A 321 -5.55 -21.90 4.90
C GLN A 321 -5.70 -22.27 6.38
N LEU A 322 -6.38 -21.44 7.16
CA LEU A 322 -6.60 -21.68 8.59
C LEU A 322 -7.43 -22.96 8.80
N LEU A 323 -8.54 -23.13 8.08
CA LEU A 323 -9.37 -24.32 8.17
C LEU A 323 -8.59 -25.59 7.85
N LEU A 324 -7.78 -25.59 6.78
CA LEU A 324 -6.93 -26.73 6.42
C LEU A 324 -5.86 -27.01 7.48
N GLN A 325 -5.26 -25.97 8.06
CA GLN A 325 -4.30 -26.10 9.17
C GLN A 325 -4.92 -26.78 10.40
N TYR A 326 -6.19 -26.51 10.69
CA TYR A 326 -6.93 -27.11 11.81
C TYR A 326 -7.67 -28.42 11.45
N GLY A 327 -7.33 -29.05 10.31
CA GLY A 327 -7.82 -30.38 9.96
C GLY A 327 -9.18 -30.40 9.24
N ALA A 328 -9.53 -29.33 8.51
CA ALA A 328 -10.69 -29.35 7.63
C ALA A 328 -10.55 -30.45 6.57
N ASP A 329 -11.60 -31.25 6.42
CA ASP A 329 -11.65 -32.35 5.45
C ASP A 329 -11.93 -31.81 4.04
N VAL A 330 -10.93 -31.88 3.16
CA VAL A 330 -11.02 -31.51 1.75
C VAL A 330 -11.96 -32.40 0.94
N HIS A 331 -12.33 -33.57 1.47
CA HIS A 331 -13.23 -34.54 0.87
C HIS A 331 -14.63 -34.53 1.47
N ALA A 332 -14.88 -33.64 2.45
CA ALA A 332 -16.19 -33.52 3.07
C ALA A 332 -17.25 -33.30 1.98
N LYS A 333 -18.34 -34.06 2.04
CA LYS A 333 -19.45 -33.94 1.10
C LYS A 333 -20.62 -33.21 1.73
N ASP A 334 -21.16 -32.25 1.01
CA ASP A 334 -22.45 -31.65 1.35
C ASP A 334 -23.62 -32.61 0.99
N LYS A 335 -24.86 -32.19 1.21
CA LYS A 335 -26.05 -33.02 0.92
C LYS A 335 -26.19 -33.35 -0.58
N GLY A 336 -25.68 -32.51 -1.47
CA GLY A 336 -25.64 -32.76 -2.92
C GLY A 336 -24.47 -33.64 -3.36
N GLY A 337 -23.60 -34.03 -2.43
CA GLY A 337 -22.38 -34.78 -2.72
C GLY A 337 -21.22 -33.91 -3.19
N LEU A 338 -21.38 -32.58 -3.20
CA LEU A 338 -20.31 -31.66 -3.59
C LEU A 338 -19.23 -31.67 -2.51
N VAL A 339 -17.97 -31.67 -2.94
CA VAL A 339 -16.80 -31.36 -2.10
C VAL A 339 -16.43 -29.87 -2.22
N PRO A 340 -15.65 -29.28 -1.29
CA PRO A 340 -15.28 -27.85 -1.35
C PRO A 340 -14.67 -27.40 -2.68
N LEU A 341 -13.96 -28.32 -3.37
CA LEU A 341 -13.36 -28.07 -4.69
C LEU A 341 -14.43 -27.72 -5.75
N HIS A 342 -15.64 -28.29 -5.70
CA HIS A 342 -16.72 -27.93 -6.64
C HIS A 342 -17.09 -26.46 -6.50
N ASN A 343 -17.22 -25.97 -5.26
CA ASN A 343 -17.59 -24.58 -5.00
C ASN A 343 -16.52 -23.62 -5.52
N ALA A 344 -15.24 -23.87 -5.21
CA ALA A 344 -14.13 -23.05 -5.72
C ALA A 344 -14.12 -23.01 -7.25
N CYS A 345 -14.34 -24.18 -7.89
CA CYS A 345 -14.32 -24.31 -9.34
C CYS A 345 -15.51 -23.65 -10.03
N SER A 346 -16.73 -23.77 -9.50
CA SER A 346 -17.94 -23.19 -10.09
C SER A 346 -17.87 -21.65 -10.16
N TYR A 347 -17.29 -21.03 -9.12
CA TYR A 347 -17.11 -19.57 -9.07
C TYR A 347 -15.80 -19.07 -9.71
N GLY A 348 -14.85 -19.96 -10.02
CA GLY A 348 -13.60 -19.60 -10.70
C GLY A 348 -12.49 -19.12 -9.76
N HIS A 349 -12.49 -19.52 -8.50
CA HIS A 349 -11.53 -19.06 -7.49
C HIS A 349 -10.21 -19.82 -7.61
N TYR A 350 -9.33 -19.35 -8.50
CA TYR A 350 -8.08 -20.01 -8.87
C TYR A 350 -7.19 -20.36 -7.67
N GLU A 351 -6.89 -19.40 -6.79
CA GLU A 351 -5.98 -19.59 -5.65
C GLU A 351 -6.52 -20.61 -4.64
N VAL A 352 -7.82 -20.54 -4.34
CA VAL A 352 -8.50 -21.52 -3.47
C VAL A 352 -8.47 -22.91 -4.10
N THR A 353 -8.78 -23.03 -5.39
CA THR A 353 -8.72 -24.31 -6.12
C THR A 353 -7.32 -24.92 -6.04
N GLU A 354 -6.28 -24.12 -6.28
CA GLU A 354 -4.89 -24.59 -6.19
C GLU A 354 -4.55 -25.06 -4.77
N LEU A 355 -4.95 -24.31 -3.76
CA LEU A 355 -4.73 -24.66 -2.35
C LEU A 355 -5.41 -25.98 -1.97
N LEU A 356 -6.67 -26.17 -2.37
CA LEU A 356 -7.40 -27.41 -2.12
C LEU A 356 -6.74 -28.62 -2.81
N LEU A 357 -6.30 -28.47 -4.07
CA LEU A 357 -5.60 -29.52 -4.81
C LEU A 357 -4.25 -29.88 -4.16
N LYS A 358 -3.48 -28.89 -3.69
CA LYS A 358 -2.23 -29.09 -2.94
C LYS A 358 -2.45 -29.86 -1.64
N HIS A 359 -3.59 -29.66 -0.99
CA HIS A 359 -4.01 -30.40 0.21
C HIS A 359 -4.74 -31.72 -0.09
N GLY A 360 -4.63 -32.23 -1.32
CA GLY A 360 -5.08 -33.57 -1.68
C GLY A 360 -6.53 -33.68 -2.14
N ALA A 361 -7.23 -32.57 -2.42
CA ALA A 361 -8.59 -32.63 -2.96
C ALA A 361 -8.65 -33.47 -4.24
N CYS A 362 -9.61 -34.40 -4.29
CA CYS A 362 -9.77 -35.30 -5.44
C CYS A 362 -10.28 -34.51 -6.66
N VAL A 363 -9.42 -34.33 -7.66
CA VAL A 363 -9.70 -33.51 -8.86
C VAL A 363 -10.90 -34.01 -9.67
N ASN A 364 -11.15 -35.33 -9.67
CA ASN A 364 -12.25 -35.99 -10.36
C ASN A 364 -13.35 -36.44 -9.39
N ALA A 365 -13.46 -35.80 -8.22
CA ALA A 365 -14.57 -36.08 -7.29
C ALA A 365 -15.91 -35.91 -8.01
N MET A 366 -16.84 -36.83 -7.78
CA MET A 366 -18.18 -36.77 -8.35
C MET A 366 -19.21 -36.47 -7.26
N ASP A 367 -20.08 -35.51 -7.55
CA ASP A 367 -21.28 -35.25 -6.77
C ASP A 367 -22.38 -36.31 -7.05
N LEU A 368 -23.57 -36.13 -6.48
CA LEU A 368 -24.69 -37.07 -6.68
C LEU A 368 -25.20 -37.14 -8.13
N TRP A 369 -24.91 -36.12 -8.95
CA TRP A 369 -25.26 -36.06 -10.37
C TRP A 369 -24.07 -36.40 -11.29
N GLN A 370 -22.98 -36.94 -10.71
CA GLN A 370 -21.74 -37.27 -11.41
C GLN A 370 -21.08 -36.05 -12.09
N PHE A 371 -21.37 -34.84 -11.64
CA PHE A 371 -20.58 -33.67 -12.00
C PHE A 371 -19.23 -33.74 -11.31
N THR A 372 -18.17 -33.45 -12.07
CA THR A 372 -16.83 -33.24 -11.54
C THR A 372 -16.56 -31.75 -11.36
N PRO A 373 -15.55 -31.35 -10.56
CA PRO A 373 -15.13 -29.95 -10.49
C PRO A 373 -14.82 -29.34 -11.87
N LEU A 374 -14.36 -30.15 -12.83
CA LEU A 374 -14.12 -29.70 -14.20
C LEU A 374 -15.41 -29.44 -14.97
N HIS A 375 -16.49 -30.20 -14.75
CA HIS A 375 -17.81 -29.89 -15.32
C HIS A 375 -18.33 -28.54 -14.82
N GLU A 376 -18.19 -28.27 -13.51
CA GLU A 376 -18.57 -27.00 -12.89
C GLU A 376 -17.81 -25.84 -13.52
N ALA A 377 -16.47 -25.91 -13.54
CA ALA A 377 -15.63 -24.88 -14.14
C ALA A 377 -15.92 -24.67 -15.64
N ALA A 378 -16.06 -25.76 -16.41
CA ALA A 378 -16.29 -25.69 -17.86
C ALA A 378 -17.65 -25.08 -18.21
N SER A 379 -18.73 -25.50 -17.53
CA SER A 379 -20.08 -24.97 -17.79
C SER A 379 -20.24 -23.48 -17.48
N LYS A 380 -19.40 -22.95 -16.59
CA LYS A 380 -19.35 -21.53 -16.20
C LYS A 380 -18.23 -20.74 -16.90
N ASN A 381 -17.58 -21.34 -17.90
CA ASN A 381 -16.49 -20.72 -18.67
C ASN A 381 -15.31 -20.23 -17.81
N ARG A 382 -14.91 -20.99 -16.79
CA ARG A 382 -13.76 -20.68 -15.90
C ARG A 382 -12.47 -21.21 -16.51
N VAL A 383 -11.98 -20.54 -17.55
CA VAL A 383 -10.89 -21.03 -18.42
C VAL A 383 -9.63 -21.38 -17.63
N GLU A 384 -9.18 -20.48 -16.75
CA GLU A 384 -7.94 -20.64 -15.98
C GLU A 384 -8.04 -21.78 -14.97
N VAL A 385 -9.21 -21.93 -14.33
CA VAL A 385 -9.49 -23.03 -13.41
C VAL A 385 -9.58 -24.37 -14.14
N CYS A 386 -10.18 -24.41 -15.33
CA CYS A 386 -10.18 -25.60 -16.18
C CYS A 386 -8.75 -26.05 -16.50
N SER A 387 -7.88 -25.11 -16.91
CA SER A 387 -6.47 -25.40 -17.17
C SER A 387 -5.72 -25.90 -15.93
N LEU A 388 -5.99 -25.31 -14.76
CA LEU A 388 -5.44 -25.78 -13.49
C LEU A 388 -5.89 -27.21 -13.17
N LEU A 389 -7.18 -27.50 -13.26
CA LEU A 389 -7.72 -28.85 -13.01
C LEU A 389 -7.11 -29.89 -13.95
N LEU A 390 -7.02 -29.59 -15.26
CA LEU A 390 -6.37 -30.48 -16.23
C LEU A 390 -4.90 -30.75 -15.89
N SER A 391 -4.17 -29.72 -15.43
CA SER A 391 -2.78 -29.89 -15.00
C SER A 391 -2.62 -30.78 -13.77
N HIS A 392 -3.66 -30.90 -12.95
CA HIS A 392 -3.75 -31.80 -11.79
C HIS A 392 -4.43 -33.15 -12.12
N GLY A 393 -4.64 -33.48 -13.39
CA GLY A 393 -5.15 -34.80 -13.81
C GLY A 393 -6.67 -34.90 -13.89
N ALA A 394 -7.39 -33.78 -14.02
CA ALA A 394 -8.81 -33.82 -14.34
C ALA A 394 -9.05 -34.51 -15.69
N ASP A 395 -10.03 -35.40 -15.74
CA ASP A 395 -10.42 -36.11 -16.96
C ASP A 395 -11.69 -35.46 -17.55
N PRO A 396 -11.58 -34.73 -18.67
CA PRO A 396 -12.71 -34.08 -19.31
C PRO A 396 -13.64 -35.07 -20.03
N THR A 397 -13.27 -36.35 -20.15
CA THR A 397 -14.06 -37.38 -20.85
C THR A 397 -15.06 -38.09 -19.95
N LEU A 398 -14.95 -37.91 -18.63
CA LEU A 398 -15.93 -38.42 -17.67
C LEU A 398 -17.30 -37.84 -17.96
N LEU A 399 -18.34 -38.68 -17.91
CA LEU A 399 -19.71 -38.30 -18.20
C LEU A 399 -20.49 -38.05 -16.92
N ASN A 400 -21.28 -36.98 -16.89
CA ASN A 400 -22.26 -36.75 -15.84
C ASN A 400 -23.54 -37.59 -16.03
N CYS A 401 -24.51 -37.44 -15.13
CA CYS A 401 -25.79 -38.18 -15.19
C CYS A 401 -26.64 -37.90 -16.44
N HIS A 402 -26.31 -36.85 -17.21
CA HIS A 402 -26.97 -36.51 -18.49
C HIS A 402 -26.22 -37.07 -19.70
N GLY A 403 -25.16 -37.86 -19.48
CA GLY A 403 -24.31 -38.40 -20.55
C GLY A 403 -23.45 -37.34 -21.24
N LYS A 404 -23.22 -36.19 -20.61
CA LYS A 404 -22.39 -35.10 -21.15
C LYS A 404 -21.03 -35.08 -20.46
N SER A 405 -19.98 -34.87 -21.25
CA SER A 405 -18.62 -34.65 -20.78
C SER A 405 -18.37 -33.18 -20.39
N ALA A 406 -17.23 -32.89 -19.77
CA ALA A 406 -16.86 -31.51 -19.45
C ALA A 406 -16.68 -30.64 -20.72
N VAL A 407 -16.25 -31.27 -21.82
CA VAL A 407 -16.16 -30.62 -23.14
C VAL A 407 -17.54 -30.29 -23.70
N ASP A 408 -18.53 -31.18 -23.53
CA ASP A 408 -19.88 -30.99 -24.06
C ASP A 408 -20.64 -29.85 -23.36
N VAL A 409 -20.38 -29.65 -22.07
CA VAL A 409 -21.03 -28.59 -21.27
C VAL A 409 -20.36 -27.22 -21.42
N ALA A 410 -19.16 -27.15 -22.01
CA ALA A 410 -18.47 -25.87 -22.25
C ALA A 410 -19.29 -24.99 -23.24
N PRO A 411 -19.53 -23.70 -22.92
CA PRO A 411 -20.41 -22.85 -23.72
C PRO A 411 -19.78 -22.34 -25.02
N THR A 412 -18.44 -22.24 -25.08
CA THR A 412 -17.70 -21.64 -26.20
C THR A 412 -16.90 -22.70 -26.96
N THR A 413 -16.73 -22.52 -28.28
CA THR A 413 -15.93 -23.43 -29.12
C THR A 413 -14.47 -23.39 -28.72
N GLU A 414 -13.97 -22.20 -28.37
CA GLU A 414 -12.61 -21.95 -27.94
C GLU A 414 -12.27 -22.75 -26.67
N LEU A 415 -13.19 -22.79 -25.70
CA LEU A 415 -12.98 -23.57 -24.48
C LEU A 415 -13.01 -25.08 -24.78
N LYS A 416 -13.88 -25.54 -25.68
CA LYS A 416 -13.93 -26.96 -26.10
C LYS A 416 -12.61 -27.42 -26.71
N GLU A 417 -12.09 -26.62 -27.63
CA GLU A 417 -10.80 -26.86 -28.28
C GLU A 417 -9.66 -26.84 -27.26
N ARG A 418 -9.66 -25.85 -26.35
CA ARG A 418 -8.66 -25.75 -25.29
C ARG A 418 -8.67 -26.96 -24.35
N LEU A 419 -9.83 -27.36 -23.84
CA LEU A 419 -9.97 -28.52 -22.96
C LEU A 419 -9.42 -29.79 -23.62
N THR A 420 -9.76 -29.99 -24.90
CA THR A 420 -9.31 -31.15 -25.67
C THR A 420 -7.80 -31.10 -25.91
N TYR A 421 -7.27 -29.95 -26.31
CA TYR A 421 -5.84 -29.74 -26.59
C TYR A 421 -4.99 -29.93 -25.32
N GLU A 422 -5.37 -29.27 -24.23
CA GLU A 422 -4.64 -29.36 -22.96
C GLU A 422 -4.73 -30.76 -22.35
N PHE A 423 -5.89 -31.42 -22.39
CA PHE A 423 -5.99 -32.79 -21.89
C PHE A 423 -5.10 -33.76 -22.65
N LYS A 424 -5.08 -33.69 -23.99
CA LYS A 424 -4.15 -34.48 -24.81
C LYS A 424 -2.70 -34.16 -24.43
N GLY A 425 -2.37 -32.87 -24.27
CA GLY A 425 -1.04 -32.40 -23.89
C GLY A 425 -0.59 -32.94 -22.54
N GLN A 426 -1.42 -32.82 -21.51
CA GLN A 426 -1.16 -33.34 -20.17
C GLN A 426 -1.03 -34.88 -20.16
N THR A 427 -1.83 -35.58 -20.97
CA THR A 427 -1.71 -37.03 -21.16
C THR A 427 -0.33 -37.40 -21.74
N LEU A 428 0.17 -36.64 -22.71
CA LEU A 428 1.52 -36.85 -23.25
C LEU A 428 2.60 -36.58 -22.19
N LEU A 429 2.48 -35.48 -21.43
CA LEU A 429 3.44 -35.17 -20.37
C LEU A 429 3.46 -36.27 -19.30
N GLN A 430 2.29 -36.75 -18.86
CA GLN A 430 2.19 -37.82 -17.88
C GLN A 430 2.75 -39.14 -18.42
N ALA A 431 2.43 -39.51 -19.66
CA ALA A 431 2.99 -40.69 -20.31
C ALA A 431 4.53 -40.62 -20.43
N ALA A 432 5.09 -39.42 -20.66
CA ALA A 432 6.53 -39.21 -20.65
C ALA A 432 7.13 -39.38 -19.24
N ARG A 433 6.49 -38.86 -18.18
CA ARG A 433 6.92 -39.05 -16.78
C ARG A 433 6.91 -40.52 -16.35
N GLU A 434 5.89 -41.28 -16.77
CA GLU A 434 5.74 -42.71 -16.48
C GLU A 434 6.58 -43.61 -17.40
N ALA A 435 7.24 -43.03 -18.41
CA ALA A 435 7.91 -43.75 -19.49
C ALA A 435 7.01 -44.78 -20.22
N ASP A 436 5.72 -44.46 -20.40
CA ASP A 436 4.74 -45.27 -21.14
C ASP A 436 4.90 -45.06 -22.65
N MET A 437 5.70 -45.95 -23.25
CA MET A 437 5.98 -45.96 -24.68
C MET A 437 4.71 -46.00 -25.57
N ALA A 438 3.68 -46.75 -25.17
CA ALA A 438 2.50 -46.95 -26.00
C ALA A 438 1.66 -45.66 -26.05
N LYS A 439 1.45 -45.02 -24.90
CA LYS A 439 0.73 -43.74 -24.82
C LYS A 439 1.50 -42.61 -25.49
N VAL A 440 2.83 -42.53 -25.29
CA VAL A 440 3.67 -41.52 -25.97
C VAL A 440 3.58 -41.68 -27.49
N LYS A 441 3.68 -42.91 -28.01
CA LYS A 441 3.57 -43.17 -29.46
C LYS A 441 2.21 -42.74 -30.03
N LYS A 442 1.13 -42.92 -29.27
CA LYS A 442 -0.24 -42.55 -29.68
C LYS A 442 -0.46 -41.03 -29.66
N THR A 443 0.07 -40.33 -28.66
CA THR A 443 -0.25 -38.91 -28.41
C THR A 443 0.75 -37.94 -29.03
N ALA A 444 2.04 -38.30 -29.13
CA ALA A 444 3.10 -37.36 -29.52
C ALA A 444 2.98 -36.81 -30.96
N GLN A 445 2.30 -37.50 -31.88
CA GLN A 445 2.29 -37.10 -33.30
C GLN A 445 1.66 -35.72 -33.55
N GLU A 446 0.66 -35.30 -32.75
CA GLU A 446 -0.12 -34.08 -32.98
C GLU A 446 0.28 -32.91 -32.06
N ILE A 447 0.90 -33.18 -30.91
CA ILE A 447 1.05 -32.21 -29.80
C ILE A 447 2.44 -32.21 -29.16
N ILE A 448 3.48 -32.66 -29.88
CA ILE A 448 4.84 -32.78 -29.33
C ILE A 448 5.42 -31.46 -28.80
N SER A 449 4.95 -30.33 -29.32
CA SER A 449 5.33 -28.98 -28.92
C SER A 449 4.57 -28.47 -27.68
N PHE A 450 3.62 -29.25 -27.15
CA PHE A 450 2.89 -28.89 -25.95
C PHE A 450 3.83 -28.70 -24.76
N LYS A 451 3.56 -27.64 -23.98
CA LYS A 451 4.30 -27.31 -22.77
C LYS A 451 3.32 -27.22 -21.62
N HIS A 452 3.76 -27.67 -20.44
CA HIS A 452 2.97 -27.50 -19.23
C HIS A 452 2.68 -26.01 -18.99
N PRO A 453 1.42 -25.59 -18.74
CA PRO A 453 1.09 -24.17 -18.62
C PRO A 453 1.88 -23.41 -17.54
N HIS A 454 2.20 -24.07 -16.42
CA HIS A 454 2.90 -23.43 -15.29
C HIS A 454 4.42 -23.66 -15.26
N SER A 455 4.90 -24.89 -15.45
CA SER A 455 6.35 -25.18 -15.41
C SER A 455 7.04 -24.97 -16.76
N HIS A 456 6.28 -24.84 -17.84
CA HIS A 456 6.77 -24.86 -19.23
C HIS A 456 7.57 -26.11 -19.61
N ASP A 457 7.45 -27.20 -18.82
CA ASP A 457 8.10 -28.47 -19.17
C ASP A 457 7.47 -29.04 -20.44
N SER A 458 8.34 -29.48 -21.36
CA SER A 458 7.94 -30.26 -22.52
C SER A 458 7.91 -31.75 -22.21
N ALA A 459 7.35 -32.56 -23.11
CA ALA A 459 7.38 -34.02 -22.99
C ALA A 459 8.82 -34.56 -22.84
N LEU A 460 9.80 -33.87 -23.45
CA LEU A 460 11.20 -34.23 -23.33
C LEU A 460 11.74 -33.97 -21.92
N HIS A 461 11.43 -32.82 -21.29
CA HIS A 461 11.78 -32.56 -19.89
C HIS A 461 11.21 -33.64 -18.95
N CYS A 462 9.94 -34.00 -19.14
CA CYS A 462 9.27 -35.05 -18.37
C CYS A 462 9.93 -36.43 -18.57
N ALA A 463 10.28 -36.79 -19.80
CA ALA A 463 10.90 -38.07 -20.11
C ALA A 463 12.29 -38.20 -19.49
N VAL A 464 13.13 -37.16 -19.59
CA VAL A 464 14.50 -37.21 -19.05
C VAL A 464 14.53 -37.14 -17.52
N ALA A 465 13.51 -36.54 -16.89
CA ALA A 465 13.33 -36.53 -15.44
C ALA A 465 12.75 -37.85 -14.88
N SER A 466 12.21 -38.72 -15.74
CA SER A 466 11.49 -39.92 -15.31
C SER A 466 12.40 -40.86 -14.50
N PRO A 467 11.94 -41.38 -13.34
CA PRO A 467 12.70 -42.37 -12.57
C PRO A 467 12.71 -43.75 -13.25
N HIS A 468 11.84 -43.99 -14.24
CA HIS A 468 11.70 -45.30 -14.85
C HIS A 468 12.83 -45.62 -15.84
N PRO A 469 13.29 -46.88 -15.93
CA PRO A 469 14.41 -47.26 -16.80
C PRO A 469 14.07 -47.14 -18.30
N LYS A 470 12.78 -47.14 -18.67
CA LYS A 470 12.34 -46.97 -20.07
C LYS A 470 12.50 -45.53 -20.61
N ARG A 471 12.96 -44.60 -19.77
CA ARG A 471 13.18 -43.18 -20.12
C ARG A 471 14.07 -42.99 -21.35
N LYS A 472 15.10 -43.82 -21.53
CA LYS A 472 16.04 -43.74 -22.67
C LYS A 472 15.30 -43.97 -23.98
N GLN A 473 14.51 -45.04 -24.07
CA GLN A 473 13.75 -45.36 -25.28
C GLN A 473 12.67 -44.31 -25.55
N VAL A 474 11.99 -43.81 -24.51
CA VAL A 474 10.98 -42.74 -24.67
C VAL A 474 11.62 -41.44 -25.14
N THR A 475 12.79 -41.08 -24.61
CA THR A 475 13.57 -39.92 -25.03
C THR A 475 13.96 -40.02 -26.50
N GLU A 476 14.49 -41.17 -26.93
CA GLU A 476 14.79 -41.40 -28.35
C GLU A 476 13.54 -41.31 -29.23
N LEU A 477 12.40 -41.87 -28.80
CA LEU A 477 11.16 -41.79 -29.55
C LEU A 477 10.70 -40.33 -29.72
N LEU A 478 10.74 -39.54 -28.65
CA LEU A 478 10.36 -38.12 -28.68
C LEU A 478 11.25 -37.31 -29.60
N LEU A 479 12.58 -37.51 -29.54
CA LEU A 479 13.53 -36.85 -30.45
C LEU A 479 13.28 -37.26 -31.92
N ARG A 480 13.05 -38.54 -32.21
CA ARG A 480 12.69 -39.01 -33.56
C ARG A 480 11.37 -38.42 -34.07
N LYS A 481 10.45 -38.07 -33.17
CA LYS A 481 9.17 -37.42 -33.48
C LYS A 481 9.28 -35.90 -33.58
N GLY A 482 10.47 -35.31 -33.40
CA GLY A 482 10.72 -33.89 -33.57
C GLY A 482 10.65 -33.05 -32.29
N ALA A 483 10.79 -33.66 -31.11
CA ALA A 483 10.89 -32.89 -29.86
C ALA A 483 12.13 -31.98 -29.88
N ASN A 484 11.95 -30.70 -29.52
CA ASN A 484 13.04 -29.72 -29.46
C ASN A 484 13.96 -30.01 -28.27
N ILE A 485 15.21 -30.36 -28.54
CA ILE A 485 16.24 -30.67 -27.54
C ILE A 485 16.76 -29.43 -26.78
N HIS A 486 16.58 -28.24 -27.35
CA HIS A 486 17.00 -26.97 -26.76
C HIS A 486 15.85 -26.23 -26.09
N GLU A 487 14.69 -26.86 -25.99
CA GLU A 487 13.54 -26.29 -25.32
C GLU A 487 13.90 -25.94 -23.88
N LYS A 488 13.43 -24.79 -23.41
CA LYS A 488 13.70 -24.31 -22.06
C LYS A 488 12.40 -24.27 -21.27
N ASN A 489 12.42 -24.79 -20.06
CA ASN A 489 11.30 -24.66 -19.14
C ASN A 489 11.30 -23.28 -18.43
N LYS A 490 10.43 -23.07 -17.44
CA LYS A 490 10.28 -21.78 -16.74
C LYS A 490 11.58 -21.30 -16.07
N ASP A 491 12.39 -22.24 -15.60
CA ASP A 491 13.69 -21.98 -14.98
C ASP A 491 14.83 -21.90 -16.02
N PHE A 492 14.49 -21.78 -17.30
CA PHE A 492 15.42 -21.78 -18.42
C PHE A 492 16.29 -23.05 -18.51
N MET A 493 15.92 -24.11 -17.80
CA MET A 493 16.59 -25.41 -17.87
C MET A 493 16.23 -26.09 -19.18
N THR A 494 17.23 -26.69 -19.82
CA THR A 494 17.02 -27.60 -20.96
C THR A 494 16.86 -29.03 -20.45
N PRO A 495 16.37 -29.99 -21.28
CA PRO A 495 16.37 -31.40 -20.91
C PRO A 495 17.76 -31.92 -20.50
N PHE A 496 18.83 -31.31 -21.02
CA PHE A 496 20.21 -31.63 -20.64
C PHE A 496 20.54 -31.23 -19.19
N HIS A 497 20.03 -30.10 -18.71
CA HIS A 497 20.16 -29.70 -17.30
C HIS A 497 19.42 -30.67 -16.40
N VAL A 498 18.16 -30.96 -16.72
CA VAL A 498 17.30 -31.83 -15.91
C VAL A 498 17.87 -33.26 -15.82
N ALA A 499 18.37 -33.81 -16.92
CA ALA A 499 19.03 -35.11 -16.92
C ALA A 499 20.32 -35.11 -16.06
N SER A 500 21.06 -34.01 -16.06
CA SER A 500 22.31 -33.85 -15.29
C SER A 500 22.06 -33.73 -13.79
N GLU A 501 21.05 -32.96 -13.39
CA GLU A 501 20.61 -32.81 -12.00
C GLU A 501 20.12 -34.13 -11.39
N ARG A 502 19.51 -35.01 -12.20
CA ARG A 502 19.05 -36.34 -11.77
C ARG A 502 20.09 -37.45 -11.91
N GLY A 503 21.26 -37.15 -12.49
CA GLY A 503 22.32 -38.14 -12.71
C GLY A 503 21.98 -39.23 -13.74
N HIS A 504 21.07 -38.95 -14.69
CA HIS A 504 20.60 -39.91 -15.70
C HIS A 504 21.58 -39.99 -16.90
N ASN A 505 22.74 -40.61 -16.67
CA ASN A 505 23.85 -40.73 -17.61
C ASN A 505 23.50 -41.44 -18.95
N ASP A 506 22.56 -42.39 -18.91
CA ASP A 506 22.07 -43.14 -20.06
C ASP A 506 21.31 -42.28 -21.07
N VAL A 507 20.67 -41.20 -20.58
CA VAL A 507 19.92 -40.23 -21.38
C VAL A 507 20.82 -39.07 -21.82
N LEU A 508 21.80 -38.67 -21.01
CA LEU A 508 22.78 -37.64 -21.40
C LEU A 508 23.54 -38.01 -22.67
N GLU A 509 23.92 -39.29 -22.81
CA GLU A 509 24.51 -39.83 -24.04
C GLU A 509 23.61 -39.61 -25.26
N VAL A 510 22.30 -39.90 -25.13
CA VAL A 510 21.33 -39.73 -26.21
C VAL A 510 21.17 -38.26 -26.57
N LEU A 511 21.05 -37.39 -25.56
CA LEU A 511 20.87 -35.95 -25.79
C LEU A 511 22.12 -35.33 -26.44
N GLN A 512 23.32 -35.71 -25.99
CA GLN A 512 24.58 -35.24 -26.59
C GLN A 512 24.68 -35.67 -28.06
N LYS A 513 24.35 -36.93 -28.37
CA LYS A 513 24.35 -37.45 -29.75
C LYS A 513 23.39 -36.69 -30.68
N HIS A 514 22.31 -36.15 -30.14
CA HIS A 514 21.34 -35.33 -30.88
C HIS A 514 21.64 -33.82 -30.78
N GLY A 515 22.85 -33.43 -30.37
CA GLY A 515 23.36 -32.07 -30.45
C GLY A 515 23.01 -31.16 -29.27
N ALA A 516 22.74 -31.70 -28.08
CA ALA A 516 22.49 -30.89 -26.89
C ALA A 516 23.65 -29.91 -26.59
N LYS A 517 23.32 -28.65 -26.27
CA LYS A 517 24.29 -27.62 -25.90
C LYS A 517 24.77 -27.83 -24.47
N VAL A 518 25.99 -28.36 -24.31
CA VAL A 518 26.59 -28.74 -23.01
C VAL A 518 26.75 -27.55 -22.06
N ASN A 519 27.18 -26.40 -22.59
CA ASN A 519 27.41 -25.16 -21.82
C ASN A 519 26.23 -24.18 -21.88
N ALA A 520 25.02 -24.65 -22.19
CA ALA A 520 23.83 -23.81 -22.02
C ALA A 520 23.65 -23.45 -20.55
N VAL A 521 23.09 -22.28 -20.28
CA VAL A 521 22.82 -21.78 -18.92
C VAL A 521 21.33 -21.64 -18.64
N ASP A 522 20.96 -21.87 -17.38
CA ASP A 522 19.62 -21.68 -16.81
C ASP A 522 19.41 -20.26 -16.25
N THR A 523 18.32 -20.00 -15.51
CA THR A 523 18.01 -18.69 -14.91
C THR A 523 19.04 -18.21 -13.89
N LEU A 524 19.81 -19.11 -13.30
CA LEU A 524 20.85 -18.81 -12.32
C LEU A 524 22.22 -18.73 -12.98
N GLY A 525 22.31 -18.75 -14.32
CA GLY A 525 23.57 -18.79 -15.04
C GLY A 525 24.32 -20.11 -14.87
N GLN A 526 23.68 -21.16 -14.35
CA GLN A 526 24.29 -22.44 -14.08
C GLN A 526 24.23 -23.32 -15.32
N THR A 527 25.31 -24.03 -15.60
CA THR A 527 25.37 -25.06 -16.65
C THR A 527 24.91 -26.41 -16.13
N ALA A 528 24.72 -27.39 -17.02
CA ALA A 528 24.48 -28.78 -16.66
C ALA A 528 25.55 -29.34 -15.69
N LEU A 529 26.80 -28.88 -15.80
CA LEU A 529 27.89 -29.27 -14.90
C LEU A 529 27.71 -28.72 -13.48
N HIS A 530 27.22 -27.49 -13.33
CA HIS A 530 26.89 -26.93 -12.01
C HIS A 530 25.78 -27.74 -11.34
N ARG A 531 24.72 -28.09 -12.08
CA ARG A 531 23.61 -28.89 -11.57
C ARG A 531 24.05 -30.30 -11.14
N ALA A 532 24.87 -30.96 -11.96
CA ALA A 532 25.45 -32.27 -11.61
C ALA A 532 26.38 -32.19 -10.39
N ALA A 533 27.17 -31.12 -10.29
CA ALA A 533 28.08 -30.91 -9.17
C ALA A 533 27.32 -30.66 -7.86
N LEU A 534 26.32 -29.77 -7.88
CA LEU A 534 25.44 -29.49 -6.74
C LEU A 534 24.72 -30.73 -6.23
N ALA A 535 24.24 -31.59 -7.14
CA ALA A 535 23.61 -32.86 -6.80
C ALA A 535 24.62 -33.96 -6.39
N GLY A 536 25.93 -33.68 -6.42
CA GLY A 536 26.99 -34.62 -6.03
C GLY A 536 27.20 -35.78 -7.01
N HIS A 537 26.78 -35.65 -8.27
CA HIS A 537 26.83 -36.72 -9.25
C HIS A 537 28.20 -36.80 -9.95
N ILE A 538 29.15 -37.49 -9.31
CA ILE A 538 30.55 -37.62 -9.74
C ILE A 538 30.69 -38.16 -11.18
N GLN A 539 30.02 -39.28 -11.48
CA GLN A 539 30.12 -39.91 -12.80
C GLN A 539 29.56 -38.99 -13.91
N THR A 540 28.46 -38.31 -13.60
CA THR A 540 27.85 -37.31 -14.48
C THR A 540 28.78 -36.15 -14.75
N CYS A 541 29.48 -35.64 -13.73
CA CYS A 541 30.48 -34.58 -13.89
C CYS A 541 31.62 -35.01 -14.82
N ARG A 542 32.16 -36.23 -14.65
CA ARG A 542 33.20 -36.78 -15.54
C ARG A 542 32.70 -36.89 -16.99
N GLN A 543 31.47 -37.38 -17.17
CA GLN A 543 30.87 -37.53 -18.49
C GLN A 543 30.61 -36.17 -19.15
N LEU A 544 30.14 -35.17 -18.41
CA LEU A 544 29.94 -33.80 -18.90
C LEU A 544 31.28 -33.14 -19.32
N LEU A 545 32.35 -33.32 -18.55
CA LEU A 545 33.69 -32.87 -18.95
C LEU A 545 34.16 -33.52 -20.25
N SER A 546 33.91 -34.83 -20.42
CA SER A 546 34.22 -35.54 -21.67
C SER A 546 33.41 -35.02 -22.88
N TYR A 547 32.25 -34.40 -22.62
CA TYR A 547 31.42 -33.74 -23.62
C TYR A 547 31.80 -32.28 -23.88
N GLY A 548 32.88 -31.78 -23.25
CA GLY A 548 33.35 -30.40 -23.43
C GLY A 548 32.65 -29.38 -22.53
N ALA A 549 32.17 -29.80 -21.36
CA ALA A 549 31.68 -28.86 -20.36
C ALA A 549 32.82 -27.98 -19.84
N ASP A 550 32.61 -26.66 -19.81
CA ASP A 550 33.61 -25.69 -19.34
C ASP A 550 33.47 -25.50 -17.81
N PRO A 551 34.46 -25.94 -17.01
CA PRO A 551 34.43 -25.80 -15.56
C PRO A 551 34.70 -24.37 -15.08
N SER A 552 35.16 -23.48 -15.96
CA SER A 552 35.48 -22.08 -15.64
C SER A 552 34.26 -21.15 -15.67
N ILE A 553 33.15 -21.60 -16.27
CA ILE A 553 31.89 -20.84 -16.28
C ILE A 553 31.42 -20.67 -14.83
N VAL A 554 31.01 -19.45 -14.50
CA VAL A 554 30.45 -19.10 -13.20
C VAL A 554 28.95 -18.85 -13.30
N SER A 555 28.23 -19.36 -12.30
CA SER A 555 26.83 -19.00 -12.06
C SER A 555 26.65 -17.49 -11.81
N LEU A 556 25.43 -16.99 -11.85
CA LEU A 556 25.10 -15.61 -11.48
C LEU A 556 25.43 -15.30 -10.01
N GLN A 557 25.49 -16.33 -9.16
CA GLN A 557 25.95 -16.21 -7.78
C GLN A 557 27.49 -16.16 -7.66
N GLY A 558 28.22 -16.29 -8.77
CA GLY A 558 29.67 -16.24 -8.83
C GLY A 558 30.37 -17.54 -8.47
N PHE A 559 29.65 -18.65 -8.34
CA PHE A 559 30.23 -19.97 -8.05
C PHE A 559 30.53 -20.72 -9.34
N THR A 560 31.71 -21.33 -9.43
CA THR A 560 32.02 -22.37 -10.43
C THR A 560 31.35 -23.68 -10.06
N ALA A 561 31.27 -24.63 -11.00
CA ALA A 561 30.75 -25.96 -10.72
C ALA A 561 31.54 -26.68 -9.60
N SER A 562 32.85 -26.43 -9.50
CA SER A 562 33.69 -26.98 -8.43
C SER A 562 33.22 -26.52 -7.05
N GLN A 563 33.01 -25.21 -6.89
CA GLN A 563 32.60 -24.62 -5.62
C GLN A 563 31.20 -25.04 -5.16
N MET A 564 30.32 -25.42 -6.10
CA MET A 564 28.99 -25.93 -5.78
C MET A 564 28.99 -27.43 -5.43
N GLY A 565 30.05 -28.16 -5.80
CA GLY A 565 30.17 -29.59 -5.58
C GLY A 565 30.76 -29.95 -4.22
N ASN A 566 30.50 -31.17 -3.78
CA ASN A 566 31.18 -31.77 -2.63
C ASN A 566 32.69 -31.99 -2.91
N GLU A 567 33.46 -32.34 -1.89
CA GLU A 567 34.93 -32.50 -1.98
C GLU A 567 35.36 -33.45 -3.12
N ALA A 568 34.63 -34.54 -3.34
CA ALA A 568 34.93 -35.50 -4.40
C ALA A 568 34.74 -34.91 -5.82
N VAL A 569 33.75 -34.04 -6.01
CA VAL A 569 33.52 -33.32 -7.27
C VAL A 569 34.57 -32.22 -7.46
N GLN A 570 34.97 -31.53 -6.39
CA GLN A 570 36.01 -30.49 -6.44
C GLN A 570 37.36 -31.04 -6.91
N GLN A 571 37.77 -32.22 -6.42
CA GLN A 571 39.01 -32.87 -6.84
C GLN A 571 39.06 -33.10 -8.36
N ILE A 572 37.96 -33.55 -8.95
CA ILE A 572 37.87 -33.84 -10.39
C ILE A 572 37.90 -32.57 -11.24
N LEU A 573 37.29 -31.49 -10.74
CA LEU A 573 37.17 -30.24 -11.49
C LEU A 573 38.42 -29.37 -11.37
N ASN A 574 39.19 -29.50 -10.29
CA ASN A 574 40.40 -28.70 -10.03
C ASN A 574 41.68 -29.28 -10.67
N GLU A 575 41.68 -30.54 -11.12
CA GLU A 575 42.83 -31.17 -11.80
C GLU A 575 43.21 -30.53 -13.16
N ASN A 576 42.39 -29.61 -13.72
CA ASN A 576 42.54 -29.10 -15.09
C ASN A 576 42.76 -27.57 -15.25
N ILE A 577 43.14 -26.80 -14.21
CA ILE A 577 43.34 -25.34 -14.31
C ILE A 577 44.81 -24.94 -13.99
N PRO A 578 45.55 -24.25 -14.89
CA PRO A 578 46.93 -23.84 -14.63
C PRO A 578 47.04 -22.66 -13.62
N PRO A 579 48.11 -22.58 -12.81
CA PRO A 579 48.28 -21.55 -11.78
C PRO A 579 48.62 -20.17 -12.39
N ARG A 580 47.90 -19.12 -11.99
CA ARG A 580 48.19 -17.72 -12.34
C ARG A 580 49.10 -17.07 -11.27
N ASN A 581 50.01 -16.19 -11.70
CA ASN A 581 50.96 -15.41 -10.87
C ASN A 581 50.23 -14.43 -9.92
N SER A 582 49.85 -14.87 -8.72
CA SER A 582 49.03 -14.09 -7.77
C SER A 582 49.73 -12.86 -7.15
N ASP A 583 51.05 -12.88 -6.97
CA ASP A 583 51.77 -11.82 -6.23
C ASP A 583 51.89 -10.48 -7.01
N VAL A 584 52.14 -10.54 -8.32
CA VAL A 584 52.24 -9.35 -9.18
C VAL A 584 50.87 -8.67 -9.35
N ASP A 585 49.82 -9.47 -9.54
CA ASP A 585 48.45 -8.97 -9.68
C ASP A 585 47.97 -8.30 -8.41
N TYR A 586 48.29 -8.87 -7.23
CA TYR A 586 47.97 -8.28 -5.93
C TYR A 586 48.62 -6.89 -5.76
N ARG A 587 49.93 -6.79 -6.02
CA ARG A 587 50.66 -5.50 -5.93
C ARG A 587 50.12 -4.46 -6.92
N PHE A 588 49.71 -4.90 -8.10
CA PHE A 588 49.12 -4.02 -9.11
C PHE A 588 47.75 -3.47 -8.70
N LEU A 589 46.89 -4.32 -8.12
CA LEU A 589 45.59 -3.91 -7.57
C LEU A 589 45.75 -2.92 -6.42
N GLU A 590 46.68 -3.17 -5.49
CA GLU A 590 46.91 -2.28 -4.35
C GLU A 590 47.51 -0.94 -4.79
N ALA A 591 48.42 -0.92 -5.77
CA ALA A 591 48.93 0.32 -6.35
C ALA A 591 47.82 1.15 -7.01
N ALA A 592 46.91 0.51 -7.75
CA ALA A 592 45.79 1.20 -8.39
C ALA A 592 44.80 1.80 -7.36
N LYS A 593 44.57 1.09 -6.25
CA LYS A 593 43.76 1.56 -5.11
C LYS A 593 44.43 2.72 -4.35
N ALA A 594 45.73 2.59 -4.08
CA ALA A 594 46.52 3.62 -3.41
C ALA A 594 46.67 4.89 -4.26
N GLY A 595 46.58 4.77 -5.59
CA GLY A 595 46.81 5.88 -6.51
C GLY A 595 48.29 6.05 -6.88
N ASP A 596 49.12 5.04 -6.64
CA ASP A 596 50.55 5.05 -6.98
C ASP A 596 50.72 4.81 -8.49
N LEU A 597 50.70 5.91 -9.24
CA LEU A 597 50.79 5.89 -10.69
C LEU A 597 52.12 5.32 -11.21
N ASP A 598 53.22 5.51 -10.48
CA ASP A 598 54.54 5.06 -10.91
C ASP A 598 54.66 3.54 -10.80
N THR A 599 54.17 2.95 -9.70
CA THR A 599 54.09 1.49 -9.56
C THR A 599 53.08 0.89 -10.54
N VAL A 600 51.93 1.54 -10.77
CA VAL A 600 50.96 1.12 -11.81
C VAL A 600 51.62 1.09 -13.19
N LYS A 601 52.37 2.13 -13.56
CA LYS A 601 53.11 2.19 -14.83
C LYS A 601 54.14 1.05 -14.96
N GLN A 602 54.85 0.75 -13.88
CA GLN A 602 55.88 -0.29 -13.87
C GLN A 602 55.30 -1.71 -14.01
N LEU A 603 54.14 -1.97 -13.39
CA LEU A 603 53.54 -3.32 -13.32
C LEU A 603 52.49 -3.58 -14.40
N CYS A 604 51.95 -2.54 -15.05
CA CYS A 604 50.90 -2.67 -16.06
C CYS A 604 51.42 -3.38 -17.32
N SER A 605 50.73 -4.44 -17.71
CA SER A 605 50.95 -5.20 -18.95
C SER A 605 49.60 -5.51 -19.61
N PRO A 606 49.58 -5.81 -20.92
CA PRO A 606 48.34 -6.23 -21.60
C PRO A 606 47.67 -7.48 -20.98
N GLN A 607 48.43 -8.28 -20.24
CA GLN A 607 47.97 -9.53 -19.64
C GLN A 607 47.32 -9.34 -18.26
N ASN A 608 47.71 -8.29 -17.50
CA ASN A 608 47.25 -8.03 -16.14
C ASN A 608 46.47 -6.72 -15.96
N VAL A 609 46.34 -5.86 -16.98
CA VAL A 609 45.57 -4.59 -16.89
C VAL A 609 44.13 -4.79 -16.36
N ASN A 610 43.55 -5.97 -16.63
CA ASN A 610 42.24 -6.41 -16.17
C ASN A 610 42.31 -7.60 -15.19
N CYS A 611 43.40 -7.73 -14.43
CA CYS A 611 43.51 -8.71 -13.35
C CYS A 611 42.40 -8.50 -12.32
N ARG A 612 42.17 -9.52 -11.50
CA ARG A 612 41.00 -9.58 -10.62
C ARG A 612 41.47 -9.83 -9.20
N ASP A 613 40.89 -9.09 -8.27
CA ASP A 613 40.96 -9.38 -6.84
C ASP A 613 40.20 -10.68 -6.53
N LEU A 614 40.90 -11.82 -6.56
CA LEU A 614 40.32 -13.15 -6.36
C LEU A 614 39.87 -13.41 -4.92
N GLU A 615 40.44 -12.70 -3.95
CA GLU A 615 40.13 -12.87 -2.52
C GLU A 615 38.96 -11.97 -2.08
N GLY A 616 38.71 -10.86 -2.79
CA GLY A 616 37.59 -9.97 -2.53
C GLY A 616 36.47 -10.05 -3.57
N ARG A 617 36.12 -8.90 -4.17
CA ARG A 617 34.93 -8.78 -5.04
C ARG A 617 35.20 -9.04 -6.52
N HIS A 618 36.34 -9.65 -6.89
CA HIS A 618 36.76 -9.75 -8.30
C HIS A 618 36.82 -8.37 -9.00
N SER A 619 37.12 -7.33 -8.23
CA SER A 619 37.32 -5.97 -8.73
C SER A 619 38.59 -5.90 -9.58
N THR A 620 38.56 -5.11 -10.65
CA THR A 620 39.75 -4.80 -11.46
C THR A 620 40.50 -3.60 -10.90
N PRO A 621 41.75 -3.32 -11.33
CA PRO A 621 42.46 -2.10 -10.99
C PRO A 621 41.62 -0.83 -11.27
N LEU A 622 40.84 -0.83 -12.36
CA LEU A 622 39.95 0.27 -12.72
C LEU A 622 38.79 0.46 -11.73
N HIS A 623 38.25 -0.61 -11.13
CA HIS A 623 37.23 -0.51 -10.07
C HIS A 623 37.77 0.18 -8.82
N PHE A 624 38.98 -0.19 -8.42
CA PHE A 624 39.65 0.41 -7.27
C PHE A 624 40.00 1.87 -7.56
N ALA A 625 40.67 2.15 -8.67
CA ALA A 625 41.01 3.52 -9.05
C ALA A 625 39.74 4.41 -9.13
N ALA A 626 38.64 3.88 -9.66
CA ALA A 626 37.37 4.61 -9.74
C ALA A 626 36.71 4.84 -8.38
N GLY A 627 36.70 3.85 -7.48
CA GLY A 627 36.09 3.97 -6.15
C GLY A 627 36.86 4.85 -5.17
N TYR A 628 38.17 5.02 -5.37
CA TYR A 628 39.06 5.79 -4.49
C TYR A 628 39.50 7.14 -5.09
N ASN A 629 38.81 7.61 -6.13
CA ASN A 629 39.08 8.90 -6.80
C ASN A 629 40.51 9.07 -7.33
N ARG A 630 41.08 8.03 -7.97
CA ARG A 630 42.44 8.07 -8.50
C ARG A 630 42.47 8.52 -9.96
N VAL A 631 42.08 9.78 -10.23
CA VAL A 631 41.87 10.31 -11.60
C VAL A 631 43.03 9.97 -12.55
N ALA A 632 44.27 10.26 -12.16
CA ALA A 632 45.45 10.00 -13.01
C ALA A 632 45.69 8.50 -13.29
N VAL A 633 45.37 7.62 -12.33
CA VAL A 633 45.44 6.16 -12.51
C VAL A 633 44.31 5.66 -13.40
N VAL A 634 43.08 6.16 -13.21
CA VAL A 634 41.94 5.84 -14.07
C VAL A 634 42.24 6.22 -15.52
N GLU A 635 42.74 7.43 -15.74
CA GLU A 635 43.13 7.89 -17.08
C GLU A 635 44.21 7.00 -17.68
N TYR A 636 45.29 6.69 -16.94
CA TYR A 636 46.33 5.80 -17.42
C TYR A 636 45.81 4.41 -17.78
N LEU A 637 45.02 3.79 -16.90
CA LEU A 637 44.45 2.45 -17.10
C LEU A 637 43.55 2.39 -18.34
N LEU A 638 42.68 3.39 -18.55
CA LEU A 638 41.81 3.45 -19.73
C LEU A 638 42.61 3.56 -21.03
N HIS A 639 43.70 4.32 -21.04
CA HIS A 639 44.60 4.41 -22.21
C HIS A 639 45.36 3.10 -22.50
N HIS A 640 45.52 2.22 -21.51
CA HIS A 640 46.28 0.97 -21.62
C HIS A 640 45.39 -0.29 -21.69
N GLY A 641 44.11 -0.12 -22.07
CA GLY A 641 43.20 -1.23 -22.36
C GLY A 641 42.46 -1.80 -21.15
N ALA A 642 42.32 -1.03 -20.06
CA ALA A 642 41.40 -1.38 -18.99
C ALA A 642 39.96 -1.39 -19.50
N ASP A 643 39.24 -2.47 -19.21
CA ASP A 643 37.87 -2.67 -19.65
C ASP A 643 36.90 -1.84 -18.78
N VAL A 644 36.33 -0.80 -19.37
CA VAL A 644 35.35 0.10 -18.75
C VAL A 644 34.01 -0.62 -18.43
N HIS A 645 33.76 -1.77 -19.06
CA HIS A 645 32.57 -2.59 -18.86
C HIS A 645 32.80 -3.81 -17.97
N ALA A 646 34.01 -3.97 -17.43
CA ALA A 646 34.33 -5.06 -16.54
C ALA A 646 33.35 -5.08 -15.37
N LYS A 647 32.75 -6.24 -15.09
CA LYS A 647 31.87 -6.42 -13.93
C LYS A 647 32.61 -7.10 -12.79
N ASP A 648 32.41 -6.64 -11.57
CA ASP A 648 32.85 -7.32 -10.35
C ASP A 648 31.87 -8.46 -9.96
N LYS A 649 32.09 -9.12 -8.82
CA LYS A 649 31.27 -10.23 -8.30
C LYS A 649 29.80 -9.82 -8.05
N GLY A 650 29.53 -8.55 -7.79
CA GLY A 650 28.18 -7.99 -7.64
C GLY A 650 27.56 -7.54 -8.97
N GLY A 651 28.28 -7.65 -10.10
CA GLY A 651 27.85 -7.14 -11.39
C GLY A 651 28.11 -5.64 -11.58
N LEU A 652 28.77 -4.98 -10.62
CA LEU A 652 29.06 -3.55 -10.69
C LEU A 652 30.20 -3.32 -11.69
N VAL A 653 30.03 -2.33 -12.55
CA VAL A 653 31.11 -1.74 -13.36
C VAL A 653 31.80 -0.58 -12.62
N PRO A 654 33.00 -0.12 -13.03
CA PRO A 654 33.71 0.99 -12.38
C PRO A 654 32.89 2.28 -12.23
N LEU A 655 31.98 2.56 -13.17
CA LEU A 655 31.09 3.71 -13.10
C LEU A 655 30.16 3.67 -11.87
N HIS A 656 29.69 2.50 -11.42
CA HIS A 656 28.89 2.43 -10.19
C HIS A 656 29.69 2.87 -8.97
N ASN A 657 30.96 2.47 -8.86
CA ASN A 657 31.81 2.88 -7.75
C ASN A 657 32.01 4.41 -7.76
N ALA A 658 32.31 5.00 -8.91
CA ALA A 658 32.44 6.45 -9.04
C ALA A 658 31.15 7.18 -8.64
N CYS A 659 29.99 6.68 -9.08
CA CYS A 659 28.68 7.24 -8.76
C CYS A 659 28.30 7.10 -7.28
N SER A 660 28.53 5.93 -6.67
CA SER A 660 28.16 5.66 -5.27
C SER A 660 29.00 6.52 -4.31
N TYR A 661 30.30 6.68 -4.58
CA TYR A 661 31.17 7.48 -3.72
C TYR A 661 31.17 8.98 -4.02
N GLY A 662 30.67 9.41 -5.19
CA GLY A 662 30.53 10.82 -5.53
C GLY A 662 31.71 11.43 -6.29
N HIS A 663 32.46 10.62 -7.03
CA HIS A 663 33.66 11.06 -7.76
C HIS A 663 33.30 11.56 -9.16
N TYR A 664 32.90 12.84 -9.25
CA TYR A 664 32.39 13.45 -10.49
C TYR A 664 33.38 13.34 -11.67
N GLU A 665 34.64 13.76 -11.47
CA GLU A 665 35.67 13.77 -12.52
C GLU A 665 35.94 12.36 -13.07
N VAL A 666 36.00 11.36 -12.18
CA VAL A 666 36.14 9.95 -12.57
C VAL A 666 34.91 9.46 -13.33
N ALA A 667 33.69 9.79 -12.85
CA ALA A 667 32.45 9.39 -13.50
C ALA A 667 32.35 9.98 -14.92
N GLU A 668 32.70 11.25 -15.09
CA GLU A 668 32.76 11.92 -16.39
C GLU A 668 33.80 11.28 -17.32
N LEU A 669 35.00 11.00 -16.81
CA LEU A 669 36.06 10.35 -17.58
C LEU A 669 35.63 8.95 -18.07
N LEU A 670 35.01 8.15 -17.19
CA LEU A 670 34.49 6.83 -17.56
C LEU A 670 33.39 6.93 -18.63
N VAL A 671 32.45 7.87 -18.51
CA VAL A 671 31.39 8.09 -19.52
C VAL A 671 31.98 8.54 -20.86
N ARG A 672 32.97 9.44 -20.87
CA ARG A 672 33.69 9.85 -22.09
C ARG A 672 34.41 8.69 -22.78
N HIS A 673 34.93 7.74 -22.00
CA HIS A 673 35.56 6.50 -22.51
C HIS A 673 34.55 5.36 -22.78
N GLY A 674 33.25 5.68 -22.90
CA GLY A 674 32.23 4.76 -23.38
C GLY A 674 31.54 3.93 -22.29
N ALA A 675 31.69 4.25 -21.01
CA ALA A 675 30.94 3.59 -19.94
C ALA A 675 29.42 3.70 -20.19
N SER A 676 28.72 2.57 -20.16
CA SER A 676 27.26 2.56 -20.33
C SER A 676 26.58 3.09 -19.07
N VAL A 677 25.93 4.26 -19.17
CA VAL A 677 25.20 4.91 -18.05
C VAL A 677 23.98 4.13 -17.58
N ASN A 678 23.52 3.19 -18.40
CA ASN A 678 22.30 2.41 -18.21
C ASN A 678 22.58 0.93 -17.93
N VAL A 679 23.85 0.57 -17.71
CA VAL A 679 24.27 -0.76 -17.27
C VAL A 679 23.60 -1.10 -15.94
N ALA A 680 23.28 -2.37 -15.75
CA ALA A 680 22.67 -2.87 -14.54
C ALA A 680 23.56 -3.93 -13.88
N ASP A 681 23.67 -3.85 -12.56
CA ASP A 681 24.32 -4.86 -11.72
C ASP A 681 23.43 -6.11 -11.53
N LEU A 682 23.81 -7.05 -10.65
CA LEU A 682 23.02 -8.26 -10.40
C LEU A 682 21.67 -7.99 -9.71
N TRP A 683 21.51 -6.85 -9.04
CA TRP A 683 20.25 -6.38 -8.44
C TRP A 683 19.49 -5.40 -9.34
N LYS A 684 19.92 -5.27 -10.60
CA LYS A 684 19.40 -4.33 -11.59
C LYS A 684 19.56 -2.85 -11.21
N PHE A 685 20.45 -2.51 -10.29
CA PHE A 685 20.83 -1.14 -10.01
C PHE A 685 21.62 -0.58 -11.18
N THR A 686 21.29 0.65 -11.57
CA THR A 686 22.07 1.41 -12.55
C THR A 686 22.97 2.41 -11.83
N PRO A 687 23.99 2.98 -12.51
CA PRO A 687 24.78 4.08 -11.95
C PRO A 687 23.93 5.25 -11.44
N LEU A 688 22.76 5.49 -12.06
CA LEU A 688 21.81 6.52 -11.62
C LEU A 688 21.13 6.18 -10.29
N HIS A 689 20.80 4.90 -10.05
CA HIS A 689 20.29 4.44 -8.76
C HIS A 689 21.30 4.67 -7.64
N GLU A 690 22.57 4.32 -7.87
CA GLU A 690 23.66 4.54 -6.92
C GLU A 690 23.86 6.02 -6.60
N ALA A 691 23.91 6.87 -7.63
CA ALA A 691 24.05 8.31 -7.45
C ALA A 691 22.87 8.91 -6.67
N ALA A 692 21.63 8.51 -7.00
CA ALA A 692 20.42 8.99 -6.34
C ALA A 692 20.36 8.57 -4.87
N ALA A 693 20.62 7.29 -4.57
CA ALA A 693 20.60 6.75 -3.21
C ALA A 693 21.65 7.39 -2.28
N LYS A 694 22.76 7.86 -2.87
CA LYS A 694 23.89 8.48 -2.14
C LYS A 694 23.85 10.01 -2.17
N GLY A 695 22.79 10.62 -2.71
CA GLY A 695 22.60 12.07 -2.69
C GLY A 695 23.56 12.82 -3.63
N LYS A 696 24.01 12.22 -4.73
CA LYS A 696 25.05 12.78 -5.61
C LYS A 696 24.44 13.58 -6.77
N TYR A 697 23.91 14.78 -6.46
CA TYR A 697 23.18 15.63 -7.41
C TYR A 697 23.91 15.86 -8.75
N GLU A 698 25.17 16.32 -8.73
CA GLU A 698 25.92 16.61 -9.97
C GLU A 698 26.17 15.37 -10.83
N ILE A 699 26.30 14.20 -10.21
CA ILE A 699 26.45 12.93 -10.92
C ILE A 699 25.12 12.48 -11.51
N CYS A 700 24.00 12.61 -10.79
CA CYS A 700 22.68 12.36 -11.35
C CYS A 700 22.44 13.21 -12.60
N LYS A 701 22.80 14.50 -12.53
CA LYS A 701 22.71 15.44 -13.66
C LYS A 701 23.59 15.04 -14.84
N LEU A 702 24.85 14.68 -14.57
CA LEU A 702 25.77 14.16 -15.59
C LEU A 702 25.21 12.92 -16.30
N LEU A 703 24.72 11.94 -15.52
CA LEU A 703 24.18 10.70 -16.05
C LEU A 703 22.94 10.93 -16.92
N LEU A 704 21.99 11.75 -16.45
CA LEU A 704 20.79 12.11 -17.22
C LEU A 704 21.15 12.82 -18.53
N LYS A 705 22.11 13.75 -18.49
CA LYS A 705 22.64 14.44 -19.69
C LYS A 705 23.22 13.45 -20.72
N HIS A 706 23.80 12.34 -20.27
CA HIS A 706 24.33 11.28 -21.12
C HIS A 706 23.34 10.13 -21.39
N GLY A 707 22.04 10.34 -21.17
CA GLY A 707 20.98 9.43 -21.55
C GLY A 707 20.66 8.33 -20.55
N ALA A 708 20.99 8.51 -19.26
CA ALA A 708 20.51 7.62 -18.21
C ALA A 708 18.98 7.67 -18.13
N ASP A 709 18.35 6.50 -18.03
CA ASP A 709 16.90 6.36 -17.98
C ASP A 709 16.40 6.34 -16.51
N PRO A 710 15.72 7.41 -16.05
CA PRO A 710 15.22 7.49 -14.67
C PRO A 710 14.04 6.54 -14.40
N SER A 711 13.41 5.99 -15.45
CA SER A 711 12.26 5.08 -15.32
C SER A 711 12.66 3.61 -15.12
N LYS A 712 13.95 3.27 -15.26
CA LYS A 712 14.44 1.91 -15.03
C LYS A 712 14.20 1.49 -13.58
N LYS A 713 13.69 0.27 -13.42
CA LYS A 713 13.45 -0.35 -12.13
C LYS A 713 14.53 -1.36 -11.77
N ASN A 714 14.98 -1.31 -10.53
CA ASN A 714 15.83 -2.34 -9.95
C ASN A 714 15.02 -3.64 -9.69
N ARG A 715 15.64 -4.64 -9.06
CA ARG A 715 14.99 -5.93 -8.76
C ARG A 715 13.82 -5.80 -7.78
N ASP A 716 13.85 -4.80 -6.90
CA ASP A 716 12.78 -4.52 -5.92
C ASP A 716 11.61 -3.73 -6.55
N GLY A 717 11.72 -3.35 -7.83
CA GLY A 717 10.73 -2.55 -8.53
C GLY A 717 10.87 -1.04 -8.32
N ASN A 718 11.91 -0.60 -7.62
CA ASN A 718 12.21 0.80 -7.32
C ASN A 718 12.93 1.45 -8.50
N THR A 719 12.50 2.66 -8.85
CA THR A 719 13.21 3.57 -9.76
C THR A 719 14.30 4.34 -9.01
N ALA A 720 15.17 5.05 -9.73
CA ALA A 720 16.16 5.91 -9.09
C ALA A 720 15.52 6.98 -8.18
N LEU A 721 14.30 7.43 -8.49
CA LEU A 721 13.55 8.38 -7.68
C LEU A 721 13.12 7.80 -6.33
N ASP A 722 12.71 6.53 -6.30
CA ASP A 722 12.27 5.84 -5.08
C ASP A 722 13.42 5.58 -4.09
N MET A 723 14.67 5.72 -4.58
CA MET A 723 15.87 5.55 -3.78
C MET A 723 16.36 6.84 -3.14
N VAL A 724 15.82 7.99 -3.54
CA VAL A 724 16.22 9.29 -3.00
C VAL A 724 15.78 9.40 -1.54
N LYS A 725 16.68 9.89 -0.68
CA LYS A 725 16.37 10.06 0.75
C LYS A 725 15.30 11.12 0.97
N ASP A 726 14.49 10.92 2.00
CA ASP A 726 13.52 11.92 2.45
C ASP A 726 14.25 13.22 2.82
N GLY A 727 13.95 14.30 2.09
CA GLY A 727 14.58 15.62 2.25
C GLY A 727 15.42 16.09 1.06
N ASP A 728 15.90 15.20 0.19
CA ASP A 728 16.71 15.56 -0.98
C ASP A 728 15.85 16.03 -2.17
N THR A 729 15.10 17.13 -1.97
CA THR A 729 14.12 17.67 -2.93
C THR A 729 14.74 17.98 -4.29
N ASP A 730 16.01 18.37 -4.32
CA ASP A 730 16.71 18.75 -5.56
C ASP A 730 16.93 17.57 -6.50
N ILE A 731 17.23 16.39 -5.94
CA ILE A 731 17.39 15.16 -6.71
C ILE A 731 16.02 14.62 -7.11
N GLN A 732 15.02 14.71 -6.22
CA GLN A 732 13.65 14.33 -6.55
C GLN A 732 13.12 15.14 -7.73
N ASP A 733 13.31 16.45 -7.71
CA ASP A 733 12.87 17.34 -8.77
C ASP A 733 13.64 17.08 -10.08
N LEU A 734 14.96 16.87 -9.99
CA LEU A 734 15.80 16.52 -11.14
C LEU A 734 15.34 15.21 -11.83
N LEU A 735 15.03 14.18 -11.04
CA LEU A 735 14.61 12.87 -11.57
C LEU A 735 13.18 12.87 -12.09
N ARG A 736 12.29 13.71 -11.54
CA ARG A 736 10.92 13.91 -12.03
C ARG A 736 10.85 14.74 -13.32
N GLY A 737 11.83 15.60 -13.56
CA GLY A 737 11.87 16.49 -14.72
C GLY A 737 10.64 17.38 -14.79
N ASP A 738 9.99 17.45 -15.95
CA ASP A 738 8.81 18.28 -16.22
C ASP A 738 7.65 18.05 -15.23
N ALA A 739 7.51 16.84 -14.69
CA ALA A 739 6.48 16.54 -13.70
C ALA A 739 6.67 17.33 -12.39
N ALA A 740 7.91 17.66 -12.02
CA ALA A 740 8.20 18.50 -10.86
C ALA A 740 7.77 19.95 -11.09
N LEU A 741 7.99 20.48 -12.31
CA LEU A 741 7.53 21.83 -12.68
C LEU A 741 6.00 21.92 -12.67
N LEU A 742 5.31 20.92 -13.22
CA LEU A 742 3.84 20.83 -13.20
C LEU A 742 3.28 20.77 -11.77
N ASP A 743 3.87 19.96 -10.88
CA ASP A 743 3.48 19.88 -9.46
C ASP A 743 3.73 21.20 -8.72
N ALA A 744 4.89 21.83 -8.95
CA ALA A 744 5.23 23.12 -8.35
C ALA A 744 4.25 24.21 -8.79
N ALA A 745 3.87 24.24 -10.07
CA ALA A 745 2.92 25.21 -10.60
C ALA A 745 1.50 25.00 -10.06
N LYS A 746 1.09 23.73 -9.91
CA LYS A 746 -0.19 23.35 -9.27
C LYS A 746 -0.27 23.75 -7.80
N LYS A 747 0.83 23.60 -7.04
CA LYS A 747 0.89 23.92 -5.61
C LYS A 747 1.17 25.39 -5.32
N GLY A 748 1.49 26.20 -6.34
CA GLY A 748 1.80 27.62 -6.16
C GLY A 748 3.19 27.89 -5.57
N CYS A 749 4.15 26.95 -5.71
CA CYS A 749 5.48 27.12 -5.13
C CYS A 749 6.41 27.88 -6.07
N LEU A 750 6.34 29.22 -6.03
CA LEU A 750 7.10 30.11 -6.93
C LEU A 750 8.61 29.83 -6.93
N ALA A 751 9.24 29.66 -5.77
CA ALA A 751 10.68 29.40 -5.68
C ALA A 751 11.09 28.09 -6.40
N ARG A 752 10.25 27.04 -6.33
CA ARG A 752 10.48 25.79 -7.07
C ARG A 752 10.27 25.98 -8.57
N VAL A 753 9.23 26.71 -8.98
CA VAL A 753 8.99 27.02 -10.39
C VAL A 753 10.17 27.81 -10.97
N GLN A 754 10.67 28.83 -10.27
CA GLN A 754 11.84 29.61 -10.68
C GLN A 754 13.09 28.75 -10.88
N LYS A 755 13.28 27.75 -10.03
CA LYS A 755 14.43 26.83 -10.10
C LYS A 755 14.33 25.81 -11.24
N LEU A 756 13.12 25.33 -11.54
CA LEU A 756 12.88 24.21 -12.46
C LEU A 756 12.53 24.66 -13.89
N CYS A 757 11.98 25.85 -14.03
CA CYS A 757 11.54 26.39 -15.31
C CYS A 757 12.75 26.76 -16.18
N SER A 758 12.72 26.30 -17.43
CA SER A 758 13.66 26.65 -18.48
C SER A 758 12.88 27.01 -19.75
N PRO A 759 13.49 27.71 -20.73
CA PRO A 759 12.85 27.98 -22.00
C PRO A 759 12.37 26.72 -22.74
N GLU A 760 13.01 25.58 -22.49
CA GLU A 760 12.69 24.29 -23.13
C GLU A 760 11.48 23.60 -22.51
N ASN A 761 11.24 23.78 -21.20
CA ASN A 761 10.19 23.06 -20.46
C ASN A 761 9.04 23.94 -19.96
N ILE A 762 9.06 25.26 -20.20
CA ILE A 762 8.02 26.18 -19.70
C ILE A 762 6.60 25.82 -20.16
N ASN A 763 6.49 25.20 -21.34
CA ASN A 763 5.24 24.69 -21.91
C ASN A 763 5.16 23.15 -21.88
N CYS A 764 5.88 22.52 -20.95
CA CYS A 764 5.82 21.07 -20.75
C CYS A 764 4.38 20.61 -20.49
N ARG A 765 4.12 19.32 -20.74
CA ARG A 765 2.75 18.80 -20.75
C ARG A 765 2.61 17.64 -19.79
N ASP A 766 1.51 17.62 -19.04
CA ASP A 766 1.10 16.44 -18.28
C ASP A 766 0.61 15.33 -19.23
N THR A 767 1.50 14.39 -19.53
CA THR A 767 1.23 13.26 -20.44
C THR A 767 0.26 12.22 -19.87
N GLN A 768 0.07 12.17 -18.55
CA GLN A 768 -0.83 11.21 -17.90
C GLN A 768 -2.24 11.78 -17.69
N GLY A 769 -2.38 13.11 -17.66
CA GLY A 769 -3.64 13.81 -17.47
C GLY A 769 -4.24 14.42 -18.74
N ARG A 770 -4.70 15.67 -18.62
CA ARG A 770 -5.37 16.41 -19.70
C ARG A 770 -4.40 17.06 -20.70
N ASN A 771 -3.11 16.72 -20.69
CA ASN A 771 -2.11 17.41 -21.51
C ASN A 771 -2.02 18.92 -21.18
N SER A 772 -2.21 19.26 -19.90
CA SER A 772 -2.18 20.62 -19.36
C SER A 772 -0.74 21.14 -19.22
N THR A 773 -0.54 22.44 -19.42
CA THR A 773 0.74 23.14 -19.17
C THR A 773 0.85 23.60 -17.71
N PRO A 774 2.04 24.00 -17.22
CA PRO A 774 2.17 24.63 -15.90
C PRO A 774 1.21 25.82 -15.72
N LEU A 775 0.99 26.62 -16.77
CA LEU A 775 0.08 27.76 -16.75
C LEU A 775 -1.40 27.35 -16.59
N HIS A 776 -1.84 26.23 -17.18
CA HIS A 776 -3.19 25.70 -16.94
C HIS A 776 -3.42 25.33 -15.48
N LEU A 777 -2.41 24.74 -14.84
CA LEU A 777 -2.47 24.31 -13.45
C LEU A 777 -2.45 25.53 -12.54
N ALA A 778 -1.52 26.47 -12.74
CA ALA A 778 -1.50 27.72 -12.00
C ALA A 778 -2.84 28.47 -12.12
N ALA A 779 -3.41 28.53 -13.32
CA ALA A 779 -4.68 29.20 -13.57
C ALA A 779 -5.88 28.51 -12.92
N GLY A 780 -5.93 27.17 -12.89
CA GLY A 780 -7.04 26.42 -12.27
C GLY A 780 -7.00 26.39 -10.74
N TYR A 781 -5.82 26.48 -10.14
CA TYR A 781 -5.61 26.38 -8.69
C TYR A 781 -5.41 27.73 -7.98
N ASN A 782 -5.64 28.85 -8.69
CA ASN A 782 -5.52 30.21 -8.16
C ASN A 782 -4.10 30.63 -7.72
N ASN A 783 -3.06 30.19 -8.43
CA ASN A 783 -1.68 30.56 -8.13
C ASN A 783 -1.23 31.75 -8.96
N LEU A 784 -1.66 32.97 -8.58
CA LEU A 784 -1.44 34.20 -9.34
C LEU A 784 0.04 34.50 -9.60
N GLU A 785 0.88 34.50 -8.56
CA GLU A 785 2.32 34.82 -8.67
C GLU A 785 3.07 33.84 -9.60
N VAL A 786 2.68 32.56 -9.56
CA VAL A 786 3.25 31.54 -10.46
C VAL A 786 2.78 31.77 -11.89
N ALA A 787 1.50 32.08 -12.10
CA ALA A 787 0.96 32.37 -13.42
C ALA A 787 1.64 33.61 -14.04
N GLU A 788 1.87 34.66 -13.25
CA GLU A 788 2.59 35.86 -13.66
C GLU A 788 4.02 35.52 -14.07
N TYR A 789 4.76 34.82 -13.22
CA TYR A 789 6.13 34.40 -13.53
C TYR A 789 6.21 33.57 -14.82
N LEU A 790 5.33 32.58 -14.99
CA LEU A 790 5.29 31.74 -16.19
C LEU A 790 5.03 32.58 -17.46
N LEU A 791 4.08 33.52 -17.41
CA LEU A 791 3.76 34.39 -18.54
C LEU A 791 4.91 35.33 -18.89
N GLU A 792 5.56 35.93 -17.91
CA GLU A 792 6.75 36.78 -18.12
C GLU A 792 7.91 36.03 -18.77
N HIS A 793 8.01 34.72 -18.53
CA HIS A 793 9.09 33.88 -19.06
C HIS A 793 8.70 33.15 -20.36
N GLY A 794 7.57 33.48 -20.97
CA GLY A 794 7.17 33.00 -22.30
C GLY A 794 6.27 31.76 -22.31
N ALA A 795 5.51 31.51 -21.24
CA ALA A 795 4.45 30.50 -21.26
C ALA A 795 3.38 30.88 -22.30
N ASP A 796 2.94 29.90 -23.08
CA ASP A 796 1.91 30.11 -24.09
C ASP A 796 0.53 30.27 -23.41
N VAL A 797 0.08 31.52 -23.36
CA VAL A 797 -1.20 31.95 -22.77
C VAL A 797 -2.42 31.30 -23.44
N ASN A 798 -2.27 30.82 -24.68
CA ASN A 798 -3.33 30.21 -25.48
C ASN A 798 -3.07 28.72 -25.76
N ALA A 799 -2.13 28.10 -25.03
CA ALA A 799 -1.88 26.67 -25.16
C ALA A 799 -3.18 25.90 -24.91
N GLN A 800 -3.52 24.98 -25.82
CA GLN A 800 -4.71 24.14 -25.67
C GLN A 800 -4.36 22.80 -25.03
N ASP A 801 -5.16 22.37 -24.06
CA ASP A 801 -5.11 21.03 -23.48
C ASP A 801 -5.75 19.97 -24.42
N LYS A 802 -5.86 18.71 -23.96
CA LYS A 802 -6.47 17.62 -24.73
C LYS A 802 -7.93 17.87 -25.09
N GLY A 803 -8.66 18.65 -24.29
CA GLY A 803 -10.03 19.08 -24.53
C GLY A 803 -10.16 20.34 -25.39
N GLY A 804 -9.05 20.98 -25.75
CA GLY A 804 -9.05 22.28 -26.44
C GLY A 804 -9.16 23.47 -25.49
N LEU A 805 -9.14 23.25 -24.17
CA LEU A 805 -9.26 24.31 -23.19
C LEU A 805 -7.93 25.07 -23.11
N ILE A 806 -8.01 26.40 -23.08
CA ILE A 806 -6.89 27.30 -22.75
C ILE A 806 -6.87 27.63 -21.25
N PRO A 807 -5.77 28.16 -20.67
CA PRO A 807 -5.71 28.53 -19.25
C PRO A 807 -6.86 29.42 -18.77
N LEU A 808 -7.39 30.30 -19.64
CA LEU A 808 -8.55 31.15 -19.31
C LEU A 808 -9.82 30.34 -19.05
N HIS A 809 -10.05 29.20 -19.71
CA HIS A 809 -11.20 28.33 -19.41
C HIS A 809 -11.10 27.76 -17.99
N ASN A 810 -9.89 27.38 -17.56
CA ASN A 810 -9.68 26.87 -16.20
C ASN A 810 -9.93 27.98 -15.16
N ALA A 811 -9.39 29.19 -15.37
CA ALA A 811 -9.70 30.33 -14.53
C ALA A 811 -11.22 30.61 -14.51
N ALA A 812 -11.89 30.42 -15.65
CA ALA A 812 -13.31 30.66 -15.79
C ALA A 812 -14.24 29.68 -15.10
N SER A 813 -13.94 28.39 -15.17
CA SER A 813 -14.74 27.36 -14.51
C SER A 813 -14.69 27.51 -12.97
N TYR A 814 -13.53 27.89 -12.43
CA TYR A 814 -13.34 28.05 -10.98
C TYR A 814 -13.59 29.46 -10.43
N GLY A 815 -13.67 30.48 -11.29
CA GLY A 815 -14.01 31.85 -10.89
C GLY A 815 -12.82 32.69 -10.41
N HIS A 816 -11.62 32.43 -10.91
CA HIS A 816 -10.39 33.12 -10.51
C HIS A 816 -10.21 34.43 -11.29
N VAL A 817 -10.84 35.50 -10.80
CA VAL A 817 -10.94 36.81 -11.49
C VAL A 817 -9.57 37.44 -11.75
N ASP A 818 -8.68 37.46 -10.75
CA ASP A 818 -7.37 38.10 -10.87
C ASP A 818 -6.47 37.39 -11.89
N ILE A 819 -6.51 36.06 -11.92
CA ILE A 819 -5.80 35.26 -12.92
C ILE A 819 -6.38 35.50 -14.32
N ALA A 820 -7.70 35.56 -14.46
CA ALA A 820 -8.32 35.83 -15.75
C ALA A 820 -7.94 37.22 -16.27
N ALA A 821 -7.92 38.23 -15.41
CA ALA A 821 -7.46 39.58 -15.74
C ALA A 821 -5.98 39.57 -16.16
N LEU A 822 -5.13 38.83 -15.46
CA LEU A 822 -3.73 38.63 -15.83
C LEU A 822 -3.58 37.94 -17.20
N LEU A 823 -4.33 36.88 -17.47
CA LEU A 823 -4.31 36.19 -18.77
C LEU A 823 -4.77 37.13 -19.91
N ILE A 824 -5.80 37.96 -19.68
CA ILE A 824 -6.26 38.98 -20.62
C ILE A 824 -5.17 40.03 -20.88
N LYS A 825 -4.46 40.47 -19.83
CA LYS A 825 -3.32 41.39 -19.95
C LYS A 825 -2.19 40.80 -20.82
N PHE A 826 -2.00 39.48 -20.79
CA PHE A 826 -1.06 38.76 -21.65
C PHE A 826 -1.68 38.28 -22.98
N ASN A 827 -2.74 38.95 -23.46
CA ASN A 827 -3.37 38.71 -24.77
C ASN A 827 -3.93 37.28 -24.96
N THR A 828 -4.55 36.71 -23.91
CA THR A 828 -5.34 35.48 -24.06
C THR A 828 -6.54 35.70 -25.00
N CYS A 829 -6.91 34.67 -25.75
CA CYS A 829 -8.05 34.71 -26.65
C CYS A 829 -9.35 34.51 -25.86
N VAL A 830 -10.03 35.63 -25.55
CA VAL A 830 -11.26 35.66 -24.73
C VAL A 830 -12.39 34.81 -25.32
N ASN A 831 -12.46 34.70 -26.66
CA ASN A 831 -13.45 33.90 -27.39
C ASN A 831 -12.88 32.56 -27.90
N ALA A 832 -11.79 32.07 -27.31
CA ALA A 832 -11.26 30.76 -27.66
C ALA A 832 -12.33 29.68 -27.40
N THR A 833 -12.42 28.72 -28.31
CA THR A 833 -13.35 27.60 -28.18
C THR A 833 -12.60 26.32 -27.87
N ASP A 834 -13.14 25.52 -26.96
CA ASP A 834 -12.71 24.14 -26.76
C ASP A 834 -13.23 23.21 -27.89
N LYS A 835 -13.03 21.89 -27.74
CA LYS A 835 -13.48 20.91 -28.73
C LYS A 835 -15.00 20.79 -28.89
N TRP A 836 -15.77 21.28 -27.92
CA TRP A 836 -17.23 21.30 -27.94
C TRP A 836 -17.78 22.70 -28.23
N ALA A 837 -16.91 23.61 -28.69
CA ALA A 837 -17.21 25.00 -28.95
C ALA A 837 -17.65 25.80 -27.72
N PHE A 838 -17.31 25.37 -26.50
CA PHE A 838 -17.46 26.18 -25.30
C PHE A 838 -16.40 27.27 -25.27
N THR A 839 -16.82 28.49 -24.94
CA THR A 839 -15.92 29.62 -24.65
C THR A 839 -15.73 29.79 -23.14
N PRO A 840 -14.72 30.53 -22.67
CA PRO A 840 -14.59 30.87 -21.25
C PRO A 840 -15.85 31.51 -20.66
N LEU A 841 -16.61 32.26 -21.48
CA LEU A 841 -17.89 32.86 -21.06
C LEU A 841 -18.98 31.81 -20.82
N HIS A 842 -19.06 30.75 -21.65
CA HIS A 842 -19.96 29.62 -21.42
C HIS A 842 -19.64 28.91 -20.10
N GLU A 843 -18.36 28.64 -19.84
CA GLU A 843 -17.89 28.04 -18.60
C GLU A 843 -18.24 28.90 -17.38
N ALA A 844 -17.92 30.20 -17.43
CA ALA A 844 -18.23 31.13 -16.34
C ALA A 844 -19.75 31.21 -16.06
N ALA A 845 -20.57 31.26 -17.11
CA ALA A 845 -22.02 31.35 -16.99
C ALA A 845 -22.63 30.06 -16.41
N GLN A 846 -22.19 28.90 -16.90
CA GLN A 846 -22.65 27.59 -16.42
C GLN A 846 -22.25 27.34 -14.96
N LYS A 847 -21.09 27.85 -14.52
CA LYS A 847 -20.60 27.68 -13.14
C LYS A 847 -21.03 28.79 -12.18
N GLY A 848 -21.88 29.73 -12.61
CA GLY A 848 -22.40 30.77 -11.74
C GLY A 848 -21.36 31.85 -11.37
N ARG A 849 -20.42 32.20 -12.25
CA ARG A 849 -19.32 33.15 -11.97
C ARG A 849 -19.63 34.58 -12.43
N THR A 850 -20.54 35.28 -11.74
CA THR A 850 -21.05 36.60 -12.16
C THR A 850 -19.96 37.65 -12.41
N GLN A 851 -19.02 37.81 -11.48
CA GLN A 851 -17.92 38.79 -11.61
C GLN A 851 -17.04 38.50 -12.83
N LEU A 852 -16.84 37.22 -13.12
CA LEU A 852 -16.02 36.82 -14.24
C LEU A 852 -16.74 36.93 -15.58
N CYS A 853 -18.04 36.61 -15.64
CA CYS A 853 -18.87 36.92 -16.80
C CYS A 853 -18.79 38.42 -17.13
N ALA A 854 -18.88 39.29 -16.12
CA ALA A 854 -18.74 40.73 -16.32
C ALA A 854 -17.36 41.12 -16.85
N LEU A 855 -16.28 40.57 -16.28
CA LEU A 855 -14.91 40.80 -16.75
C LEU A 855 -14.74 40.36 -18.21
N LEU A 856 -15.18 39.15 -18.56
CA LEU A 856 -15.06 38.60 -19.91
C LEU A 856 -15.82 39.45 -20.93
N LEU A 857 -17.06 39.84 -20.63
CA LEU A 857 -17.87 40.72 -21.49
C LEU A 857 -17.21 42.10 -21.67
N ALA A 858 -16.68 42.68 -20.60
CA ALA A 858 -15.97 43.95 -20.65
C ALA A 858 -14.72 43.90 -21.56
N HIS A 859 -14.12 42.72 -21.71
CA HIS A 859 -12.95 42.46 -22.56
C HIS A 859 -13.28 41.77 -23.88
N GLY A 860 -14.52 41.90 -24.36
CA GLY A 860 -14.91 41.51 -25.72
C GLY A 860 -15.34 40.06 -25.88
N ALA A 861 -15.76 39.38 -24.81
CA ALA A 861 -16.43 38.10 -24.93
C ALA A 861 -17.77 38.25 -25.66
N ASP A 862 -18.02 37.41 -26.67
CA ASP A 862 -19.25 37.45 -27.45
C ASP A 862 -20.34 36.56 -26.80
N PRO A 863 -21.41 37.13 -26.24
CA PRO A 863 -22.48 36.36 -25.60
C PRO A 863 -23.37 35.60 -26.61
N THR A 864 -23.20 35.83 -27.91
CA THR A 864 -24.01 35.22 -28.97
C THR A 864 -23.40 33.95 -29.55
N MET A 865 -22.13 33.67 -29.23
CA MET A 865 -21.46 32.43 -29.64
C MET A 865 -22.22 31.20 -29.12
N LYS A 866 -22.24 30.15 -29.95
CA LYS A 866 -22.94 28.91 -29.64
C LYS A 866 -21.96 27.75 -29.53
N ASN A 867 -22.18 26.90 -28.54
CA ASN A 867 -21.49 25.62 -28.44
C ASN A 867 -21.99 24.63 -29.50
N GLN A 868 -21.43 23.42 -29.51
CA GLN A 868 -21.80 22.36 -30.47
C GLN A 868 -23.28 21.92 -30.35
N GLU A 869 -23.90 22.10 -29.19
CA GLU A 869 -25.33 21.83 -28.95
C GLU A 869 -26.23 23.01 -29.37
N GLY A 870 -25.66 24.10 -29.89
CA GLY A 870 -26.38 25.28 -30.33
C GLY A 870 -26.80 26.23 -29.20
N GLN A 871 -26.27 26.02 -27.99
CA GLN A 871 -26.58 26.81 -26.79
C GLN A 871 -25.63 28.00 -26.67
N THR A 872 -26.18 29.14 -26.26
CA THR A 872 -25.41 30.34 -25.87
C THR A 872 -25.03 30.29 -24.38
N ALA A 873 -24.14 31.18 -23.94
CA ALA A 873 -23.83 31.33 -22.52
C ALA A 873 -25.08 31.65 -21.67
N LEU A 874 -26.07 32.36 -22.24
CA LEU A 874 -27.34 32.68 -21.57
C LEU A 874 -28.20 31.43 -21.33
N ASP A 875 -28.18 30.49 -22.26
CA ASP A 875 -28.95 29.23 -22.13
C ASP A 875 -28.40 28.37 -21.00
N LEU A 876 -27.08 28.42 -20.79
CA LEU A 876 -26.37 27.68 -19.74
C LEU A 876 -26.34 28.39 -18.38
N ALA A 877 -26.69 29.68 -18.32
CA ALA A 877 -26.58 30.49 -17.12
C ALA A 877 -27.49 29.97 -15.99
N THR A 878 -26.86 29.61 -14.86
CA THR A 878 -27.53 29.02 -13.69
C THR A 878 -28.01 30.03 -12.66
N ALA A 879 -27.54 31.28 -12.73
CA ALA A 879 -27.84 32.34 -11.75
C ALA A 879 -28.56 33.52 -12.40
N ASP A 880 -29.58 34.06 -11.73
CA ASP A 880 -30.47 35.09 -12.28
C ASP A 880 -29.76 36.42 -12.60
N ASP A 881 -28.74 36.77 -11.81
CA ASP A 881 -27.88 37.92 -12.04
C ASP A 881 -27.02 37.76 -13.30
N ILE A 882 -26.51 36.56 -13.58
CA ILE A 882 -25.80 36.23 -14.82
C ILE A 882 -26.75 36.26 -16.01
N ARG A 883 -27.97 35.73 -15.87
CA ARG A 883 -28.99 35.80 -16.91
C ARG A 883 -29.29 37.25 -17.26
N ALA A 884 -29.50 38.11 -16.25
CA ALA A 884 -29.72 39.53 -16.45
C ALA A 884 -28.53 40.22 -17.13
N LEU A 885 -27.30 39.92 -16.69
CA LEU A 885 -26.06 40.46 -17.26
C LEU A 885 -25.88 40.07 -18.74
N LEU A 886 -26.12 38.80 -19.07
CA LEU A 886 -26.00 38.30 -20.44
C LEU A 886 -27.13 38.83 -21.34
N MET A 887 -28.35 38.96 -20.82
CA MET A 887 -29.45 39.58 -21.57
C MET A 887 -29.18 41.04 -21.91
N ASP A 888 -28.56 41.81 -21.00
CA ASP A 888 -28.17 43.21 -21.24
C ASP A 888 -27.02 43.31 -22.27
N ALA A 889 -26.14 42.31 -22.31
CA ALA A 889 -25.02 42.26 -23.25
C ALA A 889 -25.38 41.72 -24.66
N MET A 890 -26.54 41.09 -24.82
CA MET A 890 -26.98 40.52 -26.11
C MET A 890 -27.78 41.54 -26.95
N PRO A 891 -27.59 41.55 -28.28
CA PRO A 891 -28.44 42.38 -29.15
C PRO A 891 -29.91 41.89 -29.11
N PRO A 892 -30.90 42.78 -29.30
CA PRO A 892 -32.33 42.45 -29.17
C PRO A 892 -32.79 41.29 -30.06
N ASP A 893 -32.14 41.12 -31.21
CA ASP A 893 -32.45 40.08 -32.19
C ASP A 893 -31.93 38.68 -31.79
N ALA A 894 -30.99 38.61 -30.85
CA ALA A 894 -30.37 37.37 -30.37
C ALA A 894 -31.03 36.80 -29.11
N LEU A 895 -31.98 37.52 -28.49
CA LEU A 895 -32.70 37.07 -27.29
C LEU A 895 -33.76 36.00 -27.63
N PRO A 896 -33.99 34.99 -26.75
CA PRO A 896 -35.05 34.00 -26.92
C PRO A 896 -36.43 34.66 -27.07
N SER A 897 -37.29 34.08 -27.92
CA SER A 897 -38.59 34.67 -28.31
C SER A 897 -39.55 34.98 -27.14
N CYS A 898 -39.34 34.37 -25.97
CA CYS A 898 -40.11 34.63 -24.75
C CYS A 898 -39.83 35.98 -24.08
N PHE A 899 -38.81 36.73 -24.50
CA PHE A 899 -38.48 38.07 -23.99
C PHE A 899 -38.73 39.20 -25.00
N LYS A 900 -39.30 38.88 -26.18
CA LYS A 900 -39.83 39.91 -27.07
C LYS A 900 -41.10 40.47 -26.44
N PRO A 901 -41.25 41.78 -26.22
CA PRO A 901 -42.52 42.33 -25.76
C PRO A 901 -43.54 42.15 -26.90
N GLN A 902 -44.39 41.12 -26.80
CA GLN A 902 -45.45 40.89 -27.78
C GLN A 902 -46.82 41.19 -27.20
N ALA A 903 -47.46 42.17 -27.83
CA ALA A 903 -48.86 42.46 -27.70
C ALA A 903 -49.72 41.21 -27.97
N THR A 904 -50.72 41.09 -27.10
CA THR A 904 -51.79 40.10 -27.00
C THR A 904 -52.39 39.66 -28.33
N VAL A 905 -52.73 38.36 -28.46
CA VAL A 905 -54.09 37.84 -28.75
C VAL A 905 -54.08 36.38 -29.28
N LEU A 906 -54.76 35.52 -28.52
CA LEU A 906 -55.60 34.34 -28.84
C LEU A 906 -55.09 33.17 -29.71
N SER A 907 -55.00 32.03 -29.02
CA SER A 907 -55.72 30.77 -29.27
C SER A 907 -55.28 29.77 -30.35
N ALA A 908 -55.06 28.55 -29.81
CA ALA A 908 -55.52 27.25 -30.28
C ALA A 908 -54.57 26.34 -31.08
N ALA A 909 -54.36 25.17 -30.45
CA ALA A 909 -54.42 23.83 -31.03
C ALA A 909 -53.16 23.20 -31.67
N LEU A 910 -52.66 22.21 -30.91
CA LEU A 910 -52.55 20.78 -31.30
C LEU A 910 -51.36 20.29 -32.17
N ILE A 911 -50.67 19.28 -31.57
CA ILE A 911 -50.07 18.07 -32.16
C ILE A 911 -48.58 18.15 -32.59
N SER A 912 -47.72 17.54 -31.76
CA SER A 912 -46.47 16.85 -32.15
C SER A 912 -46.81 15.53 -32.89
N PRO A 913 -45.92 14.85 -33.68
CA PRO A 913 -44.51 14.65 -33.30
C PRO A 913 -43.48 14.33 -34.44
N ALA A 914 -42.25 14.11 -33.97
CA ALA A 914 -41.30 13.06 -34.38
C ALA A 914 -40.37 13.26 -35.61
N SER A 915 -39.07 13.27 -35.25
CA SER A 915 -37.97 12.46 -35.84
C SER A 915 -37.28 12.94 -37.13
N THR A 916 -36.03 13.42 -36.95
CA THR A 916 -34.72 12.98 -37.51
C THR A 916 -34.64 12.19 -38.83
N PRO A 917 -33.47 12.02 -39.51
CA PRO A 917 -32.12 12.60 -39.32
C PRO A 917 -31.40 12.98 -40.65
N SER A 918 -30.05 13.17 -40.56
CA SER A 918 -29.01 12.87 -41.58
C SER A 918 -28.59 14.08 -42.44
N CYS A 919 -27.33 14.30 -42.86
CA CYS A 919 -26.03 13.65 -42.67
C CYS A 919 -24.97 14.49 -43.44
N LEU A 920 -23.71 14.40 -42.98
CA LEU A 920 -22.47 14.36 -43.80
C LEU A 920 -21.90 15.60 -44.53
N SER A 921 -20.60 15.81 -44.24
CA SER A 921 -19.48 16.05 -45.17
C SER A 921 -18.95 17.47 -45.42
N ALA A 922 -17.81 17.69 -44.75
CA ALA A 922 -16.52 18.28 -45.14
C ALA A 922 -16.26 18.91 -46.53
N ALA A 923 -15.36 19.91 -46.44
CA ALA A 923 -14.18 20.18 -47.28
C ALA A 923 -14.23 21.41 -48.21
N SER A 924 -13.52 22.46 -47.76
CA SER A 924 -12.49 23.28 -48.45
C SER A 924 -12.64 23.62 -49.94
N SER A 925 -12.51 24.92 -50.28
CA SER A 925 -11.30 25.50 -50.93
C SER A 925 -11.56 26.93 -51.47
N ILE A 926 -10.76 27.94 -51.07
CA ILE A 926 -9.65 28.65 -51.79
C ILE A 926 -10.12 29.77 -52.77
N ASP A 927 -9.34 30.87 -52.75
CA ASP A 927 -8.99 31.85 -53.81
C ASP A 927 -9.62 33.27 -53.70
N ASN A 928 -8.83 34.30 -53.30
CA ASN A 928 -7.85 35.13 -54.05
C ASN A 928 -8.54 36.43 -54.58
N LEU A 929 -7.98 37.63 -54.76
CA LEU A 929 -6.65 38.26 -54.68
C LEU A 929 -6.92 39.77 -54.94
N ALA A 930 -6.16 40.71 -54.34
CA ALA A 930 -5.63 41.95 -54.99
C ALA A 930 -5.12 42.99 -53.96
N GLY A 931 -3.86 43.41 -54.11
CA GLY A 931 -3.34 44.70 -53.57
C GLY A 931 -3.66 45.87 -54.53
N PRO A 932 -2.98 47.05 -54.47
CA PRO A 932 -1.66 47.30 -53.87
C PRO A 932 -1.41 48.68 -53.18
N LEU A 933 -0.30 48.73 -52.41
CA LEU A 933 0.77 49.76 -52.30
C LEU A 933 0.55 51.25 -51.92
N SER A 934 1.62 51.75 -51.26
CA SER A 934 2.20 53.13 -51.22
C SER A 934 1.69 54.09 -50.11
N ASP A 935 2.49 54.90 -49.41
CA ASP A 935 3.94 55.12 -49.31
C ASP A 935 4.26 56.04 -48.09
N GLY A 936 5.54 56.10 -47.69
CA GLY A 936 6.18 57.30 -47.11
C GLY A 936 6.02 57.57 -45.60
N ALA A 937 6.93 57.15 -44.71
CA ALA A 937 8.28 57.67 -44.44
C ALA A 937 8.38 58.85 -43.44
N CYS A 938 9.15 58.57 -42.37
CA CYS A 938 10.12 59.41 -41.64
C CYS A 938 9.63 60.65 -40.87
N GLY A 939 10.19 61.05 -39.73
CA GLY A 939 11.35 60.66 -38.94
C GLY A 939 11.66 61.82 -37.97
N GLY A 940 12.47 61.58 -36.94
CA GLY A 940 13.09 62.68 -36.19
C GLY A 940 12.83 62.67 -34.68
N ALA A 941 13.87 62.29 -33.96
CA ALA A 941 14.01 62.36 -32.52
C ALA A 941 14.40 63.78 -32.03
N THR A 942 14.36 63.94 -30.70
CA THR A 942 15.04 64.95 -29.86
C THR A 942 14.54 66.39 -30.00
N GLY A 943 14.08 67.05 -28.93
CA GLY A 943 14.84 67.43 -27.75
C GLY A 943 14.03 68.42 -26.87
N PRO A 944 14.64 69.10 -25.89
CA PRO A 944 14.29 68.91 -24.48
C PRO A 944 13.74 70.14 -23.74
N ALA A 945 13.26 69.85 -22.52
CA ALA A 945 13.34 70.63 -21.29
C ALA A 945 12.61 71.99 -21.13
N ASP A 946 12.02 72.08 -19.93
CA ASP A 946 11.82 73.23 -19.05
C ASP A 946 10.81 74.34 -19.42
N GLY A 947 9.65 74.25 -18.76
CA GLY A 947 9.32 75.14 -17.63
C GLY A 947 8.91 76.58 -17.94
N ALA A 948 7.71 76.97 -17.52
CA ALA A 948 7.49 78.14 -16.64
C ALA A 948 6.01 78.44 -16.37
N SER A 949 5.78 78.79 -15.10
CA SER A 949 4.82 79.75 -14.53
C SER A 949 3.33 79.61 -14.81
N GLY A 950 2.58 79.46 -13.71
CA GLY A 950 1.14 79.62 -13.67
C GLY A 950 0.66 81.06 -13.62
N THR A 951 -0.66 81.17 -13.42
CA THR A 951 -1.54 82.29 -13.01
C THR A 951 -2.86 82.05 -13.76
N GLU A 952 -4.07 82.29 -13.27
CA GLU A 952 -4.69 82.52 -11.97
C GLU A 952 -6.22 82.57 -12.26
N ARG A 953 -7.07 82.04 -11.37
CA ARG A 953 -8.42 82.55 -10.98
C ARG A 953 -9.58 82.53 -12.03
N LYS A 954 -10.87 82.33 -11.70
CA LYS A 954 -11.63 82.38 -10.44
C LYS A 954 -13.05 81.76 -10.62
N GLU A 955 -13.49 81.02 -9.59
CA GLU A 955 -14.83 80.91 -8.92
C GLU A 955 -16.17 80.57 -9.64
N GLY A 956 -16.95 79.67 -8.98
CA GLY A 956 -18.43 79.68 -8.85
C GLY A 956 -19.17 78.51 -9.55
N ASP A 957 -19.53 77.40 -8.89
CA ASP A 957 -20.69 77.16 -8.00
C ASP A 957 -22.05 77.01 -8.74
N ALA A 958 -22.51 75.75 -8.93
CA ALA A 958 -23.92 75.34 -9.12
C ALA A 958 -24.09 73.85 -9.53
N VAL A 959 -23.89 72.85 -8.64
CA VAL A 959 -24.60 71.55 -8.72
C VAL A 959 -24.69 70.91 -7.31
N LEU A 960 -25.55 71.44 -6.44
CA LEU A 960 -26.00 70.71 -5.25
C LEU A 960 -27.46 71.11 -4.97
N ASP A 961 -28.40 70.38 -5.56
CA ASP A 961 -29.75 70.16 -4.97
C ASP A 961 -30.56 69.09 -5.74
N MET A 962 -29.94 67.94 -6.04
CA MET A 962 -30.70 66.78 -6.55
C MET A 962 -31.03 65.86 -5.39
N ASN A 963 -32.29 65.47 -5.21
CA ASN A 963 -32.69 64.53 -4.16
C ASN A 963 -32.72 63.07 -4.69
N ILE A 964 -32.72 62.09 -3.78
CA ILE A 964 -32.67 60.65 -4.11
C ILE A 964 -33.76 60.25 -5.12
N SER A 965 -34.97 60.83 -5.01
CA SER A 965 -36.10 60.55 -5.89
C SER A 965 -35.90 61.08 -7.32
N GLN A 966 -35.24 62.22 -7.49
CA GLN A 966 -34.82 62.76 -8.80
C GLN A 966 -33.65 61.98 -9.40
N PHE A 967 -32.72 61.49 -8.56
CA PHE A 967 -31.61 60.65 -9.00
C PHE A 967 -32.06 59.28 -9.52
N LEU A 968 -32.92 58.57 -8.79
CA LEU A 968 -33.49 57.30 -9.23
C LEU A 968 -34.28 57.45 -10.54
N LYS A 969 -34.95 58.59 -10.71
CA LYS A 969 -35.63 58.96 -11.95
C LYS A 969 -34.67 59.13 -13.13
N SER A 970 -33.53 59.77 -12.92
CA SER A 970 -32.50 59.94 -13.98
C SER A 970 -31.91 58.60 -14.47
N LEU A 971 -31.93 57.57 -13.62
CA LEU A 971 -31.44 56.22 -13.94
C LEU A 971 -32.53 55.27 -14.45
N GLY A 972 -33.79 55.71 -14.52
CA GLY A 972 -34.94 54.88 -14.87
C GLY A 972 -35.33 53.85 -13.79
N LEU A 973 -34.90 54.06 -12.54
CA LEU A 973 -35.11 53.18 -11.39
C LEU A 973 -36.14 53.75 -10.39
N GLU A 974 -37.17 54.44 -10.90
CA GLU A 974 -38.20 55.09 -10.05
C GLU A 974 -38.94 54.14 -9.12
N HIS A 975 -39.05 52.87 -9.50
CA HIS A 975 -39.73 51.82 -8.72
C HIS A 975 -39.00 51.44 -7.42
N LEU A 976 -37.74 51.83 -7.25
CA LEU A 976 -36.96 51.58 -6.03
C LEU A 976 -37.14 52.70 -4.98
N ARG A 977 -37.91 53.74 -5.29
CA ARG A 977 -38.10 54.92 -4.43
C ARG A 977 -38.59 54.55 -3.03
N ASP A 978 -39.58 53.66 -2.95
CA ASP A 978 -40.20 53.29 -1.67
C ASP A 978 -39.21 52.61 -0.72
N ILE A 979 -38.24 51.86 -1.27
CA ILE A 979 -37.19 51.17 -0.50
C ILE A 979 -36.19 52.20 0.06
N PHE A 980 -35.78 53.16 -0.75
CA PHE A 980 -34.88 54.23 -0.31
C PHE A 980 -35.55 55.17 0.70
N GLU A 981 -36.85 55.44 0.57
CA GLU A 981 -37.61 56.25 1.53
C GLU A 981 -37.87 55.49 2.84
N SER A 982 -38.17 54.18 2.80
CA SER A 982 -38.41 53.39 4.02
C SER A 982 -37.16 53.22 4.87
N GLU A 983 -36.00 53.04 4.24
CA GLU A 983 -34.70 52.88 4.90
C GLU A 983 -33.99 54.23 5.13
N GLN A 984 -34.62 55.35 4.78
CA GLN A 984 -34.08 56.73 4.89
C GLN A 984 -32.71 56.92 4.21
N ILE A 985 -32.48 56.29 3.07
CA ILE A 985 -31.18 56.33 2.38
C ILE A 985 -31.10 57.59 1.50
N THR A 986 -30.22 58.50 1.88
CA THR A 986 -29.89 59.74 1.15
C THR A 986 -28.73 59.53 0.15
N LEU A 987 -28.47 60.48 -0.74
CA LEU A 987 -27.49 60.32 -1.83
C LEU A 987 -26.04 60.17 -1.36
N ASP A 988 -25.71 60.82 -0.24
CA ASP A 988 -24.45 60.69 0.49
C ASP A 988 -24.28 59.30 1.10
N VAL A 989 -25.34 58.74 1.71
CA VAL A 989 -25.31 57.37 2.21
C VAL A 989 -25.16 56.38 1.05
N LEU A 990 -25.88 56.58 -0.06
CA LEU A 990 -25.77 55.75 -1.26
C LEU A 990 -24.36 55.78 -1.88
N ALA A 991 -23.62 56.88 -1.75
CA ALA A 991 -22.26 56.99 -2.28
C ALA A 991 -21.27 56.03 -1.60
N ASP A 992 -21.54 55.64 -0.36
CA ASP A 992 -20.71 54.75 0.44
C ASP A 992 -21.21 53.29 0.43
N MET A 993 -22.30 53.00 -0.28
CA MET A 993 -22.89 51.66 -0.37
C MET A 993 -22.33 50.83 -1.52
N GLY A 994 -21.95 49.60 -1.24
CA GLY A 994 -21.55 48.59 -2.19
C GLY A 994 -22.68 47.66 -2.62
N HIS A 995 -22.33 46.68 -3.46
CA HIS A 995 -23.30 45.74 -4.00
C HIS A 995 -24.00 44.88 -2.93
N GLU A 996 -23.33 44.54 -1.83
CA GLU A 996 -23.94 43.71 -0.78
C GLU A 996 -24.89 44.52 0.12
N GLU A 997 -24.56 45.76 0.50
CA GLU A 997 -25.48 46.59 1.29
C GLU A 997 -26.76 46.92 0.49
N LEU A 998 -26.65 47.20 -0.81
CA LEU A 998 -27.82 47.44 -1.66
C LEU A 998 -28.70 46.18 -1.81
N LYS A 999 -28.12 45.00 -1.68
CA LYS A 999 -28.87 43.73 -1.74
C LYS A 999 -29.65 43.49 -0.45
N GLU A 1000 -29.05 43.79 0.70
CA GLU A 1000 -29.66 43.60 2.01
C GLU A 1000 -30.90 44.48 2.22
N ILE A 1001 -30.92 45.68 1.64
CA ILE A 1001 -32.10 46.56 1.64
C ILE A 1001 -33.17 46.15 0.61
N GLY A 1002 -32.97 45.04 -0.12
CA GLY A 1002 -33.98 44.46 -1.01
C GLY A 1002 -33.75 44.69 -2.51
N ILE A 1003 -32.66 45.33 -2.94
CA ILE A 1003 -32.34 45.54 -4.37
C ILE A 1003 -31.54 44.34 -4.89
N ASN A 1004 -32.24 43.23 -5.11
CA ASN A 1004 -31.61 41.94 -5.40
C ASN A 1004 -30.92 41.88 -6.78
N ALA A 1005 -31.44 42.61 -7.78
CA ALA A 1005 -30.91 42.59 -9.14
C ALA A 1005 -29.54 43.30 -9.23
N TYR A 1006 -28.49 42.56 -9.61
CA TYR A 1006 -27.12 43.10 -9.72
C TYR A 1006 -27.04 44.28 -10.70
N GLY A 1007 -27.73 44.23 -11.84
CA GLY A 1007 -27.76 45.32 -12.82
C GLY A 1007 -28.34 46.63 -12.28
N HIS A 1008 -29.33 46.56 -11.37
CA HIS A 1008 -29.87 47.75 -10.71
C HIS A 1008 -28.87 48.31 -9.68
N ARG A 1009 -28.26 47.43 -8.87
CA ARG A 1009 -27.20 47.81 -7.92
C ARG A 1009 -26.01 48.46 -8.63
N HIS A 1010 -25.59 47.87 -9.77
CA HIS A 1010 -24.49 48.40 -10.57
C HIS A 1010 -24.81 49.76 -11.18
N LYS A 1011 -26.03 49.95 -11.73
CA LYS A 1011 -26.48 51.24 -12.26
C LYS A 1011 -26.57 52.32 -11.19
N LEU A 1012 -26.96 51.99 -9.95
CA LEU A 1012 -26.99 52.93 -8.82
C LEU A 1012 -25.58 53.39 -8.43
N ILE A 1013 -24.65 52.45 -8.27
CA ILE A 1013 -23.25 52.74 -7.91
C ILE A 1013 -22.55 53.54 -9.03
N LYS A 1014 -22.67 53.11 -10.30
CA LYS A 1014 -22.13 53.87 -11.44
C LYS A 1014 -22.78 55.23 -11.63
N GLY A 1015 -24.07 55.35 -11.30
CA GLY A 1015 -24.83 56.58 -11.36
C GLY A 1015 -24.36 57.60 -10.32
N ILE A 1016 -24.09 57.16 -9.09
CA ILE A 1016 -23.67 58.04 -7.99
C ILE A 1016 -22.21 58.48 -8.20
N GLU A 1017 -21.34 57.58 -8.68
CA GLU A 1017 -19.98 57.90 -9.11
C GLU A 1017 -19.96 58.98 -10.22
N ARG A 1018 -20.90 58.92 -11.18
CA ARG A 1018 -21.04 59.94 -12.24
C ARG A 1018 -21.59 61.26 -11.72
N LEU A 1019 -22.49 61.23 -10.74
CA LEU A 1019 -23.06 62.43 -10.13
C LEU A 1019 -22.03 63.19 -9.29
N LEU A 1020 -21.10 62.46 -8.65
CA LEU A 1020 -20.01 63.01 -7.84
C LEU A 1020 -18.75 63.35 -8.66
N GLY A 1021 -18.63 62.83 -9.89
CA GLY A 1021 -17.44 62.93 -10.74
C GLY A 1021 -17.55 63.96 -11.88
N GLY A 1022 -17.41 65.25 -11.56
CA GLY A 1022 -17.24 66.31 -12.57
C GLY A 1022 -15.77 66.71 -12.80
N GLN A 1023 -15.01 65.95 -13.60
CA GLN A 1023 -13.94 66.36 -14.54
C GLN A 1023 -12.97 65.19 -14.92
N GLN A 1024 -12.91 64.92 -16.24
CA GLN A 1024 -11.92 64.23 -17.12
C GLN A 1024 -10.82 63.35 -16.49
N GLY A 1025 -10.44 62.16 -17.00
CA GLY A 1025 -10.46 61.66 -18.38
C GLY A 1025 -9.10 61.01 -18.72
N ALA A 1026 -8.86 59.77 -18.29
CA ALA A 1026 -7.86 58.82 -18.80
C ALA A 1026 -8.18 57.42 -18.21
N ASN A 1027 -7.96 56.34 -18.99
CA ASN A 1027 -8.31 54.93 -18.73
C ASN A 1027 -8.54 54.51 -17.25
N PRO A 1028 -9.72 53.97 -16.87
CA PRO A 1028 -10.07 53.65 -15.48
C PRO A 1028 -9.55 52.31 -14.97
N TYR A 1029 -8.54 51.69 -15.59
CA TYR A 1029 -8.09 50.33 -15.21
C TYR A 1029 -6.62 50.16 -14.87
N LEU A 1030 -5.78 51.19 -14.99
CA LEU A 1030 -4.42 51.11 -14.48
C LEU A 1030 -3.99 52.45 -13.89
N THR A 1031 -3.44 52.36 -12.67
CA THR A 1031 -2.91 53.40 -11.77
C THR A 1031 -3.92 54.01 -10.79
N PHE A 1032 -3.73 53.94 -9.47
CA PHE A 1032 -2.63 53.36 -8.70
C PHE A 1032 -3.14 53.05 -7.28
N HIS A 1033 -2.71 51.90 -6.79
CA HIS A 1033 -2.56 51.56 -5.38
C HIS A 1033 -2.02 52.72 -4.53
N CYS A 1034 -2.57 52.82 -3.31
CA CYS A 1034 -1.92 53.06 -2.00
C CYS A 1034 -3.07 53.51 -1.07
N THR A 1035 -3.52 52.78 -0.05
CA THR A 1035 -2.78 52.15 1.05
C THR A 1035 -3.69 51.13 1.76
N ASN A 1036 -3.09 50.24 2.55
CA ASN A 1036 -3.70 49.67 3.76
C ASN A 1036 -4.81 50.56 4.35
N GLN A 1037 -6.02 50.02 4.44
CA GLN A 1037 -6.90 50.24 5.59
C GLN A 1037 -7.16 48.83 6.13
N GLY A 1038 -6.19 48.19 6.78
CA GLY A 1038 -5.66 48.64 8.05
C GLY A 1038 -6.72 48.31 9.08
N THR A 1039 -6.51 47.24 9.86
CA THR A 1039 -7.31 46.97 11.06
C THR A 1039 -7.54 48.30 11.79
N VAL A 1040 -8.77 48.81 11.75
CA VAL A 1040 -9.10 50.05 12.47
C VAL A 1040 -9.26 49.65 13.91
N LEU A 1041 -8.29 50.07 14.73
CA LEU A 1041 -8.32 49.94 16.17
C LEU A 1041 -8.98 51.21 16.72
N ILE A 1042 -10.23 51.08 17.18
CA ILE A 1042 -10.94 52.17 17.83
C ILE A 1042 -10.65 52.06 19.33
N ASP A 1043 -9.96 53.05 19.88
CA ASP A 1043 -9.71 53.11 21.32
C ASP A 1043 -11.04 53.32 22.04
N LEU A 1044 -11.43 52.36 22.86
CA LEU A 1044 -12.59 52.50 23.72
C LEU A 1044 -12.17 53.31 24.97
N ALA A 1045 -12.97 54.32 25.32
CA ALA A 1045 -12.76 55.09 26.54
C ALA A 1045 -13.15 54.25 27.77
N VAL A 1046 -12.52 54.47 28.92
CA VAL A 1046 -12.71 53.65 30.14
C VAL A 1046 -14.13 53.78 30.71
N ASP A 1047 -14.81 54.88 30.40
CA ASP A 1047 -16.21 55.15 30.73
C ASP A 1047 -17.21 54.59 29.71
N ASP A 1048 -16.74 54.03 28.59
CA ASP A 1048 -17.58 53.33 27.62
C ASP A 1048 -18.13 52.03 28.24
N LYS A 1049 -19.44 51.81 28.09
CA LYS A 1049 -20.10 50.58 28.56
C LYS A 1049 -19.52 49.33 27.91
N GLU A 1050 -19.07 49.43 26.67
CA GLU A 1050 -18.45 48.33 25.93
C GLU A 1050 -17.05 48.02 26.49
N PHE A 1051 -16.26 49.04 26.87
CA PHE A 1051 -14.99 48.86 27.57
C PHE A 1051 -15.18 48.14 28.91
N GLN A 1052 -16.14 48.62 29.72
CA GLN A 1052 -16.41 48.06 31.05
C GLN A 1052 -16.90 46.61 30.99
N SER A 1053 -17.75 46.29 30.01
CA SER A 1053 -18.23 44.93 29.81
C SER A 1053 -17.10 43.97 29.42
N VAL A 1054 -16.23 44.38 28.48
CA VAL A 1054 -15.09 43.55 28.04
C VAL A 1054 -14.06 43.42 29.14
N GLU A 1055 -13.80 44.48 29.92
CA GLU A 1055 -12.92 44.42 31.09
C GLU A 1055 -13.49 43.46 32.16
N GLU A 1056 -14.77 43.57 32.50
CA GLU A 1056 -15.42 42.72 33.51
C GLU A 1056 -15.41 41.23 33.11
N GLU A 1057 -15.70 40.94 31.83
CA GLU A 1057 -15.60 39.59 31.28
C GLU A 1057 -14.16 39.08 31.36
N MET A 1058 -13.16 39.90 31.01
CA MET A 1058 -11.76 39.52 31.11
C MET A 1058 -11.34 39.22 32.55
N GLN A 1059 -11.76 40.02 33.54
CA GLN A 1059 -11.48 39.72 34.96
C GLN A 1059 -12.12 38.41 35.42
N SER A 1060 -13.30 38.06 34.88
CA SER A 1060 -14.01 36.83 35.24
C SER A 1060 -13.31 35.55 34.78
N THR A 1061 -12.38 35.65 33.83
CA THR A 1061 -11.59 34.52 33.32
C THR A 1061 -10.43 34.10 34.24
N ILE A 1062 -10.11 34.91 35.26
CA ILE A 1062 -9.05 34.60 36.22
C ILE A 1062 -9.41 33.34 37.00
N ARG A 1063 -8.57 32.30 36.88
CA ARG A 1063 -8.71 31.04 37.62
C ARG A 1063 -7.44 30.74 38.40
N GLU A 1064 -7.62 30.20 39.61
CA GLU A 1064 -6.52 29.76 40.47
C GLU A 1064 -5.78 28.57 39.83
N HIS A 1065 -4.47 28.69 39.61
CA HIS A 1065 -3.64 27.64 38.99
C HIS A 1065 -3.26 26.59 40.06
N ARG A 1066 -3.71 25.34 39.91
CA ARG A 1066 -3.38 24.23 40.83
C ARG A 1066 -2.26 23.34 40.30
N ASP A 1067 -1.09 23.93 40.03
CA ASP A 1067 0.07 23.20 39.51
C ASP A 1067 1.18 23.03 40.55
N GLY A 1068 0.82 22.60 41.77
CA GLY A 1068 1.77 22.00 42.71
C GLY A 1068 3.05 22.81 43.01
N GLY A 1069 3.00 24.14 42.89
CA GLY A 1069 4.07 25.05 43.31
C GLY A 1069 5.24 25.29 42.34
N ASN A 1070 5.25 24.76 41.11
CA ASN A 1070 6.48 24.83 40.28
C ASN A 1070 6.48 25.80 39.09
N ALA A 1071 5.37 26.45 38.71
CA ALA A 1071 5.39 27.51 37.70
C ALA A 1071 4.12 28.40 37.66
N GLY A 1072 3.89 29.25 38.66
CA GLY A 1072 2.86 30.30 38.53
C GLY A 1072 2.41 30.92 39.85
N GLY A 1073 2.59 32.23 40.01
CA GLY A 1073 2.08 32.99 41.15
C GLY A 1073 0.56 33.12 41.11
N VAL A 1074 -0.03 33.51 42.25
CA VAL A 1074 -1.47 33.81 42.35
C VAL A 1074 -1.73 35.17 41.70
N PHE A 1075 -2.43 35.18 40.57
CA PHE A 1075 -2.82 36.39 39.86
C PHE A 1075 -4.25 36.75 40.28
N ASN A 1076 -4.42 37.90 40.93
CA ASN A 1076 -5.71 38.28 41.52
C ASN A 1076 -6.52 39.24 40.64
N ARG A 1077 -5.88 39.87 39.66
CA ARG A 1077 -6.50 40.87 38.78
C ARG A 1077 -5.63 41.13 37.55
N TYR A 1078 -6.25 41.36 36.39
CA TYR A 1078 -5.56 41.96 35.25
C TYR A 1078 -5.62 43.49 35.38
N ASN A 1079 -4.51 44.20 35.20
CA ASN A 1079 -4.53 45.66 35.09
C ASN A 1079 -4.72 46.03 33.61
N VAL A 1080 -5.95 46.30 33.19
CA VAL A 1080 -6.27 46.60 31.79
C VAL A 1080 -5.85 48.02 31.46
N ILE A 1081 -4.84 48.13 30.60
CA ILE A 1081 -4.23 49.40 30.21
C ILE A 1081 -5.01 50.02 29.06
N LYS A 1082 -5.46 49.20 28.11
CA LYS A 1082 -6.12 49.66 26.89
C LYS A 1082 -6.96 48.57 26.24
N ILE A 1083 -8.18 48.89 25.82
CA ILE A 1083 -9.02 48.02 24.98
C ILE A 1083 -9.27 48.78 23.67
N GLN A 1084 -8.91 48.16 22.54
CA GLN A 1084 -9.11 48.74 21.21
C GLN A 1084 -10.02 47.82 20.40
N LYS A 1085 -11.15 48.32 19.91
CA LYS A 1085 -12.07 47.56 19.07
C LYS A 1085 -11.48 47.34 17.68
N VAL A 1086 -11.40 46.09 17.26
CA VAL A 1086 -10.86 45.63 15.98
C VAL A 1086 -12.00 45.57 14.96
N VAL A 1087 -12.07 46.53 14.04
CA VAL A 1087 -13.08 46.50 12.97
C VAL A 1087 -12.49 45.81 11.74
N ASN A 1088 -12.61 44.47 11.66
CA ASN A 1088 -12.19 43.67 10.50
C ASN A 1088 -13.16 42.50 10.20
N LYS A 1089 -14.08 42.72 9.25
CA LYS A 1089 -15.18 41.79 8.89
C LYS A 1089 -14.69 40.41 8.44
N LYS A 1090 -13.57 40.32 7.71
CA LYS A 1090 -12.99 39.06 7.21
C LYS A 1090 -12.29 38.22 8.29
N LEU A 1091 -11.85 38.83 9.39
CA LEU A 1091 -11.27 38.11 10.52
C LEU A 1091 -12.38 37.48 11.38
N ARG A 1092 -13.48 38.20 11.56
CA ARG A 1092 -14.68 37.76 12.27
C ARG A 1092 -15.30 36.51 11.65
N GLU A 1093 -15.50 36.49 10.33
CA GLU A 1093 -16.08 35.33 9.62
C GLU A 1093 -15.23 34.06 9.75
N ARG A 1094 -13.89 34.20 9.68
CA ARG A 1094 -12.96 33.07 9.88
C ARG A 1094 -12.96 32.56 11.32
N TYR A 1095 -13.08 33.45 12.29
CA TYR A 1095 -13.16 33.08 13.70
C TYR A 1095 -14.46 32.32 14.01
N THR A 1096 -15.61 32.82 13.56
CA THR A 1096 -16.91 32.16 13.80
C THR A 1096 -16.98 30.78 13.14
N HIS A 1097 -16.38 30.62 11.95
CA HIS A 1097 -16.27 29.31 11.30
C HIS A 1097 -15.43 28.33 12.15
N ARG A 1098 -14.27 28.77 12.65
CA ARG A 1098 -13.38 27.91 13.43
C ARG A 1098 -13.94 27.56 14.81
N GLN A 1099 -14.65 28.49 15.44
CA GLN A 1099 -15.34 28.26 16.71
C GLN A 1099 -16.43 27.18 16.57
N LYS A 1100 -17.12 27.15 15.42
CA LYS A 1100 -18.15 26.16 15.12
C LYS A 1100 -17.57 24.77 14.92
N GLU A 1101 -16.48 24.63 14.16
CA GLU A 1101 -15.78 23.35 13.99
C GLU A 1101 -15.31 22.77 15.33
N ILE A 1102 -14.74 23.60 16.21
CA ILE A 1102 -14.25 23.17 17.52
C ILE A 1102 -15.41 22.78 18.45
N ALA A 1103 -16.55 23.47 18.36
CA ALA A 1103 -17.74 23.12 19.12
C ALA A 1103 -18.31 21.76 18.66
N ASP A 1104 -18.33 21.49 17.36
CA ASP A 1104 -18.79 20.22 16.79
C ASP A 1104 -17.90 19.04 17.27
N GLU A 1105 -16.60 19.28 17.41
CA GLU A 1105 -15.64 18.28 17.93
C GLU A 1105 -15.63 18.15 19.46
N ASN A 1106 -16.15 19.15 20.20
CA ASN A 1106 -16.12 19.21 21.66
C ASN A 1106 -17.53 19.29 22.28
N HIS A 1107 -18.38 18.31 21.97
CA HIS A 1107 -19.71 18.13 22.59
C HIS A 1107 -20.56 19.43 22.59
N ASN A 1108 -20.55 20.18 21.48
CA ASN A 1108 -21.23 21.46 21.29
C ASN A 1108 -20.85 22.57 22.28
N HIS A 1109 -19.67 22.48 22.90
CA HIS A 1109 -19.12 23.53 23.74
C HIS A 1109 -17.83 24.09 23.11
N HIS A 1110 -17.83 25.37 22.79
CA HIS A 1110 -16.64 26.05 22.26
C HIS A 1110 -15.57 26.20 23.35
N ASN A 1111 -14.35 25.71 23.09
CA ASN A 1111 -13.21 25.83 24.02
C ASN A 1111 -12.18 26.83 23.47
N GLU A 1112 -12.04 27.98 24.14
CA GLU A 1112 -11.16 29.07 23.68
C GLU A 1112 -9.67 28.70 23.68
N ARG A 1113 -9.25 27.74 24.52
CA ARG A 1113 -7.85 27.25 24.54
C ARG A 1113 -7.52 26.39 23.31
N MET A 1114 -8.54 25.83 22.66
CA MET A 1114 -8.41 25.03 21.44
C MET A 1114 -8.49 25.90 20.17
N LEU A 1115 -8.98 27.13 20.29
CA LEU A 1115 -8.98 28.12 19.20
C LEU A 1115 -7.58 28.65 18.89
N PHE A 1116 -6.64 28.57 19.83
CA PHE A 1116 -5.29 29.12 19.70
C PHE A 1116 -4.20 28.10 20.07
N HIS A 1117 -3.53 27.54 19.07
CA HIS A 1117 -2.18 26.97 19.20
C HIS A 1117 -1.29 27.70 18.19
N GLY A 1118 -0.72 28.84 18.61
CA GLY A 1118 0.21 29.62 17.80
C GLY A 1118 0.42 31.05 18.34
N ASN A 1119 1.60 31.29 18.92
CA ASN A 1119 2.24 32.57 19.27
C ASN A 1119 1.60 33.46 20.36
N VAL A 1120 2.07 33.29 21.60
CA VAL A 1120 2.20 34.38 22.58
C VAL A 1120 3.48 35.15 22.21
N LEU A 1121 3.36 36.39 21.73
CA LEU A 1121 4.52 37.28 21.55
C LEU A 1121 4.86 37.93 22.90
N MET A 1122 5.81 37.33 23.64
CA MET A 1122 6.48 38.00 24.75
C MET A 1122 7.50 39.00 24.18
N CYS A 1123 7.22 40.30 24.27
CA CYS A 1123 8.25 41.32 24.13
C CYS A 1123 8.77 41.69 25.53
N GLY A 1124 10.09 41.71 25.69
CA GLY A 1124 10.75 41.98 26.98
C GLY A 1124 10.29 43.30 27.60
N GLY A 1125 9.52 43.19 28.70
CA GLY A 1125 9.01 44.33 29.45
C GLY A 1125 7.57 44.18 29.96
N GLY A 1126 7.20 43.05 30.58
CA GLY A 1126 6.01 42.93 31.46
C GLY A 1126 4.61 43.21 30.88
N VAL A 1127 4.46 43.56 29.60
CA VAL A 1127 3.18 43.86 28.94
C VAL A 1127 2.78 42.67 28.07
N VAL A 1128 1.56 42.15 28.26
CA VAL A 1128 1.02 41.02 27.51
C VAL A 1128 -0.07 41.54 26.57
N PHE A 1129 0.01 41.15 25.29
CA PHE A 1129 -1.03 41.44 24.30
C PHE A 1129 -1.90 40.21 24.11
N GLN A 1130 -3.21 40.36 24.29
CA GLN A 1130 -4.18 39.30 23.99
C GLN A 1130 -5.17 39.83 22.94
N ALA A 1131 -5.15 39.21 21.77
CA ALA A 1131 -6.05 39.56 20.69
C ALA A 1131 -7.32 38.69 20.80
N TYR A 1132 -8.43 39.34 21.15
CA TYR A 1132 -9.76 38.79 20.93
C TYR A 1132 -10.23 39.16 19.51
N PRO A 1133 -11.18 38.42 18.92
CA PRO A 1133 -11.60 38.61 17.53
C PRO A 1133 -12.22 40.00 17.25
N GLU A 1134 -12.78 40.64 18.27
CA GLU A 1134 -13.42 41.96 18.19
C GLU A 1134 -12.64 43.05 18.95
N TYR A 1135 -11.65 42.69 19.78
CA TYR A 1135 -10.89 43.63 20.61
C TYR A 1135 -9.42 43.24 20.76
N LEU A 1136 -8.52 44.20 20.62
CA LEU A 1136 -7.13 44.10 21.03
C LEU A 1136 -7.00 44.65 22.45
N ILE A 1137 -6.64 43.79 23.40
CA ILE A 1137 -6.53 44.16 24.81
C ILE A 1137 -5.05 44.20 25.22
N THR A 1138 -4.65 45.34 25.78
CA THR A 1138 -3.33 45.54 26.39
C THR A 1138 -3.50 45.58 27.89
N TYR A 1139 -2.83 44.69 28.61
CA TYR A 1139 -2.91 44.63 30.07
C TYR A 1139 -1.57 44.27 30.70
N GLN A 1140 -1.43 44.59 31.99
CA GLN A 1140 -0.34 44.15 32.85
C GLN A 1140 -0.88 43.18 33.90
N ILE A 1141 -0.08 42.18 34.24
CA ILE A 1141 -0.41 41.22 35.29
C ILE A 1141 0.26 41.70 36.57
N GLU A 1142 -0.52 42.21 37.51
CA GLU A 1142 -0.01 42.60 38.83
C GLU A 1142 0.23 41.35 39.68
N LYS A 1143 1.50 41.12 40.05
CA LYS A 1143 1.82 40.19 41.13
C LYS A 1143 1.55 40.89 42.46
N PRO A 1144 0.95 40.21 43.46
CA PRO A 1144 0.81 40.79 44.78
C PRO A 1144 2.21 41.13 45.34
N ASP A 1145 2.38 42.37 45.81
CA ASP A 1145 3.61 42.89 46.41
C ASP A 1145 4.16 41.92 47.46
N SER A 1146 5.25 41.22 47.13
CA SER A 1146 6.09 40.58 48.13
C SER A 1146 7.13 41.60 48.59
N THR A 1147 7.08 41.91 49.89
CA THR A 1147 8.06 42.68 50.67
C THR A 1147 9.54 42.41 50.29
N PRO A 1148 10.45 43.39 50.44
CA PRO A 1148 11.75 43.39 49.79
C PRO A 1148 12.83 42.66 50.61
N GLN A 1149 13.56 41.72 50.02
CA GLN A 1149 14.88 41.29 50.55
C GLN A 1149 15.91 40.90 49.46
N SER A 1150 17.01 41.68 49.47
CA SER A 1150 18.42 41.36 49.22
C SER A 1150 18.87 40.63 47.94
N SER A 1151 19.45 41.43 47.04
CA SER A 1151 20.72 41.26 46.32
C SER A 1151 21.48 39.92 46.38
N LEU A 1152 21.71 39.30 45.21
CA LEU A 1152 23.03 38.95 44.63
C LEU A 1152 22.89 37.86 43.56
N GLY A 1153 23.56 38.03 42.42
CA GLY A 1153 23.92 36.93 41.51
C GLY A 1153 23.26 36.98 40.13
N ALA A 1154 24.03 37.45 39.15
CA ALA A 1154 23.72 37.36 37.72
C ALA A 1154 23.67 35.91 37.22
N GLU A 1155 22.84 35.62 36.20
CA GLU A 1155 23.31 35.26 34.86
C GLU A 1155 22.14 35.03 33.88
N GLN A 1156 22.44 35.32 32.61
CA GLN A 1156 21.57 35.31 31.43
C GLN A 1156 20.96 33.93 31.11
N LYS A 1157 19.71 33.91 30.58
CA LYS A 1157 19.38 33.36 29.25
C LYS A 1157 17.88 33.45 28.91
N SER A 1158 17.63 33.69 27.62
CA SER A 1158 16.36 33.71 26.85
C SER A 1158 15.50 34.95 27.03
#